data_AF-A0A7X8MEZ9-F1
#
_entry.id   AF-A0A7X8MEZ9-F1
#
_cell.length_a   1.000
_cell.length_b   1.000
_cell.length_c   1.000
_cell.angle_alpha   90.00
_cell.angle_beta   90.00
_cell.angle_gamma   90.00
#
_symmetry.space_group_name_H-M   'P 1'
#
loop_
_entity.id
_entity.type
_entity.pdbx_description
1 polymer ?
#
loop_
_entity_poly.entity_id
_entity_poly.type
_entity_poly.pdbx_seq_one_letter_code
_entity_poly.pdbx_strand_id
1 'polypeptide(L)'
;MTKTKLYKLSILLLNLCIFLSIISAASIGMDVYANGQNINVEFYNDNTAQSADAISINFRIQNTDSSAVELSDVRFRYYFNDDGLSPVSVFVDYAHINYTMINSCIIYSINEVNSPDANKYIELGYNKAAGALAPNNFSEIRVRVYKTDDGQSFNQTNDYSFCSTNTYYASWDKVTAYVNGIQIFGTEPVILSPVPTTSISPTLPAVPTSTLASTPTPVPTPTQPTPAQSQRPKTTMPANLILKNGDFRDGSEDWIFKCNSISGAVASNVVEDDGHGDMWSKTNILNVGSDYWTVQLIQDGINLESSESYRVSFDAKSSIARDIRVAIRNSLTYTEYFSRTQSIKPGMETYTYEFTMKNPNDQVATLVFSFGKFGDSELGTHEVFLDNVVIEKITLPVSTTPSPKPTDNDVNADIILSRNTVSEAELGTSGDISISHSGELLLDGTISKEKEIVLVIDNSGVLNSYQEDFWTPLDFGIYSNHDLTIQGQGVTVNGSTHANNKFTGTAESIKITETCSASTFDLTSKNIDVNEFINITSPIEMPHFHSRVINEATANYLVFKPEDFFGPFNARPMPGQIGVFIEYNHFYGRFEIKGGGTLIINSSMYFKSDLFISLSKTNNISEGFLVADGNITIQGNDLYPSGPNDRLYVYSINGNIEFQTSNSTINGLAYAPGNPTKPNSGNIYFKGINNTINGSVAGKDLDFSAAGLTVNHVQGQFDSVESKYFESTSYLNSVKDTARALVDLFAGSKNKMSVIQYSDSANNNHFKLYNLSSEKEVNDLKKRIKDIKPETSGYSNMGDGMRRAYHLLNKPPKSQAEKYIIVLAGSEPNRWTSTSGLDLQPKTDDGNARHLRADELLYKSLDYAEDIGSIIAESNIKPIFIDFSPDDIDTVLENIAVSSGAKVITETGKHFYSASNSFDLLRIFDSIYLDTFYDVSLNNVVYEEILPIGVKVLEVPEWMSIETLEIDGITRYKVFGTLDSIPLNFDGEKYTFSFYSFDIKVQFLKPGEILFDGKDAKMIFKVDYINHDDKISSDNVEAHPEDMAVKVTMKIDIT
;
A
#
# COMPACT_ATOMS: atom_id res chain seq x y z
N MET A 1 -18.52 -91.88 -50.61
CA MET A 1 -17.15 -91.33 -50.50
C MET A 1 -17.23 -89.79 -50.51
N THR A 2 -17.75 -89.06 -49.52
CA THR A 2 -17.82 -89.18 -48.04
C THR A 2 -16.48 -89.07 -47.31
N LYS A 3 -16.43 -88.06 -46.41
CA LYS A 3 -15.45 -87.73 -45.36
C LYS A 3 -13.97 -87.50 -45.75
N THR A 4 -13.36 -88.27 -46.65
CA THR A 4 -11.90 -88.20 -46.87
C THR A 4 -11.40 -86.99 -47.67
N LYS A 5 -12.23 -86.40 -48.56
CA LYS A 5 -11.86 -85.17 -49.29
C LYS A 5 -12.08 -83.88 -48.48
N LEU A 6 -13.10 -83.81 -47.61
CA LEU A 6 -13.23 -82.67 -46.69
C LEU A 6 -12.11 -82.66 -45.65
N TYR A 7 -11.75 -83.82 -45.07
CA TYR A 7 -10.65 -83.90 -44.10
C TYR A 7 -9.32 -83.36 -44.65
N LYS A 8 -9.00 -83.61 -45.93
CA LYS A 8 -7.78 -83.07 -46.56
C LYS A 8 -7.85 -81.56 -46.82
N LEU A 9 -9.03 -80.99 -47.07
CA LEU A 9 -9.18 -79.54 -47.21
C LEU A 9 -9.12 -78.84 -45.85
N SER A 10 -9.74 -79.43 -44.81
CA SER A 10 -9.66 -78.95 -43.42
C SER A 10 -8.24 -79.00 -42.85
N ILE A 11 -7.48 -80.07 -43.12
CA ILE A 11 -6.08 -80.18 -42.68
C ILE A 11 -5.16 -79.22 -43.43
N LEU A 12 -5.44 -78.90 -44.71
CA LEU A 12 -4.67 -77.92 -45.45
C LEU A 12 -4.94 -76.49 -44.94
N LEU A 13 -6.20 -76.15 -44.65
CA LEU A 13 -6.56 -74.87 -44.04
C LEU A 13 -5.99 -74.72 -42.63
N LEU A 14 -6.08 -75.77 -41.80
CA LEU A 14 -5.58 -75.74 -40.42
C LEU A 14 -4.06 -75.61 -40.37
N ASN A 15 -3.31 -76.32 -41.22
CA ASN A 15 -1.85 -76.14 -41.30
C ASN A 15 -1.44 -74.78 -41.87
N LEU A 16 -2.21 -74.20 -42.81
CA LEU A 16 -1.94 -72.85 -43.29
C LEU A 16 -2.17 -71.79 -42.19
N CYS A 17 -3.24 -71.92 -41.41
CA CYS A 17 -3.46 -71.08 -40.23
C CYS A 17 -2.37 -71.25 -39.17
N ILE A 18 -1.92 -72.48 -38.89
CA ILE A 18 -0.85 -72.74 -37.92
C ILE A 18 0.49 -72.15 -38.39
N PHE A 19 0.83 -72.27 -39.69
CA PHE A 19 2.08 -71.70 -40.22
C PHE A 19 2.08 -70.16 -40.22
N LEU A 20 0.94 -69.51 -40.50
CA LEU A 20 0.84 -68.05 -40.35
C LEU A 20 0.88 -67.60 -38.88
N SER A 21 0.39 -68.40 -37.93
CA SER A 21 0.44 -68.07 -36.50
C SER A 21 1.83 -68.21 -35.85
N ILE A 22 2.80 -68.84 -36.53
CA ILE A 22 4.15 -69.07 -35.99
C ILE A 22 5.17 -68.04 -36.52
N ILE A 23 4.90 -67.39 -37.67
CA ILE A 23 5.76 -66.32 -38.19
C ILE A 23 5.58 -65.00 -37.40
N SER A 24 4.47 -64.83 -36.68
CA SER A 24 4.24 -63.67 -35.80
C SER A 24 4.75 -63.84 -34.36
N ALA A 25 5.51 -64.89 -34.05
CA ALA A 25 5.88 -65.27 -32.67
C ALA A 25 7.39 -65.58 -32.49
N ALA A 26 8.27 -64.74 -33.06
CA ALA A 26 9.72 -64.83 -32.86
C ALA A 26 10.47 -63.47 -32.90
N SER A 27 9.83 -62.40 -32.43
CA SER A 27 10.50 -61.15 -32.02
C SER A 27 9.84 -60.64 -30.74
N ILE A 28 9.95 -61.45 -29.67
CA ILE A 28 9.27 -61.23 -28.40
C ILE A 28 10.13 -60.30 -27.53
N GLY A 29 9.89 -59.00 -27.66
CA GLY A 29 9.96 -58.07 -26.53
C GLY A 29 8.54 -57.83 -26.04
N MET A 30 8.31 -57.96 -24.74
CA MET A 30 7.07 -57.50 -24.08
C MET A 30 7.02 -55.95 -24.20
N ASP A 31 5.88 -55.28 -24.23
CA ASP A 31 4.72 -55.47 -23.34
C ASP A 31 3.33 -55.40 -23.99
N VAL A 32 2.35 -55.85 -23.19
CA VAL A 32 0.92 -55.94 -23.52
C VAL A 32 0.23 -54.60 -23.29
N TYR A 33 -0.33 -54.00 -24.34
CA TYR A 33 -1.42 -53.03 -24.22
C TYR A 33 -2.58 -53.37 -25.16
N ALA A 34 -3.79 -52.98 -24.75
CA ALA A 34 -5.03 -53.57 -25.23
C ALA A 34 -5.56 -52.96 -26.52
N ASN A 35 -6.34 -53.78 -27.23
CA ASN A 35 -7.27 -53.42 -28.29
C ASN A 35 -8.17 -52.25 -27.86
N GLY A 36 -8.34 -51.19 -28.65
CA GLY A 36 -9.16 -50.06 -28.19
C GLY A 36 -9.53 -48.96 -29.18
N GLN A 37 -8.57 -48.16 -29.66
CA GLN A 37 -8.84 -46.90 -30.36
C GLN A 37 -7.91 -46.63 -31.57
N ASN A 38 -8.50 -46.22 -32.70
CA ASN A 38 -7.81 -45.68 -33.87
C ASN A 38 -7.73 -44.15 -33.75
N ILE A 39 -6.60 -43.66 -33.29
CA ILE A 39 -6.30 -42.24 -33.17
C ILE A 39 -5.05 -41.95 -34.00
N ASN A 40 -5.10 -40.92 -34.84
CA ASN A 40 -3.93 -40.42 -35.55
C ASN A 40 -3.27 -39.32 -34.71
N VAL A 41 -1.95 -39.36 -34.56
CA VAL A 41 -1.16 -38.36 -33.85
C VAL A 41 -0.07 -37.84 -34.79
N GLU A 42 0.01 -36.53 -34.90
CA GLU A 42 0.92 -35.82 -35.78
C GLU A 42 1.65 -34.73 -35.00
N PHE A 43 2.90 -34.49 -35.35
CA PHE A 43 3.77 -33.57 -34.62
C PHE A 43 4.77 -32.87 -35.54
N TYR A 44 5.12 -31.63 -35.18
CA TYR A 44 6.25 -30.91 -35.76
C TYR A 44 6.75 -29.80 -34.81
N ASN A 45 8.01 -29.36 -34.99
CA ASN A 45 8.55 -28.17 -34.33
C ASN A 45 8.52 -26.98 -35.33
N ASP A 46 8.01 -25.80 -34.94
CA ASP A 46 8.06 -24.62 -35.82
C ASP A 46 9.49 -24.12 -36.05
N ASN A 47 10.33 -24.18 -35.01
CA ASN A 47 11.74 -23.83 -35.08
C ASN A 47 12.58 -25.11 -35.17
N THR A 48 13.18 -25.37 -36.33
CA THR A 48 14.09 -26.50 -36.55
C THR A 48 15.57 -26.12 -36.49
N ALA A 49 15.92 -24.94 -35.96
CA ALA A 49 17.30 -24.55 -35.73
C ALA A 49 17.93 -25.39 -34.61
N GLN A 50 19.25 -25.60 -34.66
CA GLN A 50 19.97 -26.29 -33.58
C GLN A 50 19.88 -25.53 -32.27
N SER A 51 20.09 -24.22 -32.30
CA SER A 51 19.99 -23.31 -31.15
C SER A 51 18.66 -22.58 -31.22
N ALA A 52 17.88 -22.62 -30.15
CA ALA A 52 16.56 -21.97 -30.07
C ALA A 52 16.31 -21.39 -28.67
N ASP A 53 15.88 -20.14 -28.59
CA ASP A 53 15.53 -19.50 -27.31
C ASP A 53 14.21 -20.04 -26.74
N ALA A 54 13.41 -20.72 -27.58
CA ALA A 54 12.25 -21.50 -27.18
C ALA A 54 12.07 -22.75 -28.07
N ILE A 55 11.82 -23.90 -27.44
CA ILE A 55 11.40 -25.13 -28.13
C ILE A 55 9.92 -25.01 -28.46
N SER A 56 9.55 -25.22 -29.73
CA SER A 56 8.15 -25.20 -30.17
C SER A 56 7.60 -26.62 -30.29
N ILE A 57 6.54 -26.95 -29.55
CA ILE A 57 5.96 -28.29 -29.46
C ILE A 57 4.52 -28.22 -30.00
N ASN A 58 4.28 -28.73 -31.21
CA ASN A 58 2.97 -28.70 -31.86
C ASN A 58 2.43 -30.12 -32.08
N PHE A 59 1.39 -30.51 -31.35
CA PHE A 59 0.66 -31.76 -31.52
C PHE A 59 -0.67 -31.54 -32.26
N ARG A 60 -1.01 -32.47 -33.15
CA ARG A 60 -2.38 -32.67 -33.63
C ARG A 60 -2.82 -34.09 -33.35
N ILE A 61 -4.03 -34.23 -32.83
CA ILE A 61 -4.71 -35.51 -32.60
C ILE A 61 -5.99 -35.54 -33.41
N GLN A 62 -6.21 -36.60 -34.20
CA GLN A 62 -7.45 -36.84 -34.92
C GLN A 62 -8.08 -38.15 -34.48
N ASN A 63 -9.35 -38.09 -34.07
CA ASN A 63 -10.13 -39.29 -33.78
C ASN A 63 -10.56 -39.94 -35.10
N THR A 64 -10.08 -41.16 -35.37
CA THR A 64 -10.45 -41.93 -36.57
C THR A 64 -11.34 -43.14 -36.27
N ASP A 65 -11.79 -43.28 -35.02
CA ASP A 65 -12.81 -44.26 -34.61
C ASP A 65 -14.23 -43.80 -34.93
N SER A 66 -15.17 -44.74 -34.83
CA SER A 66 -16.61 -44.50 -34.88
C SER A 66 -17.22 -43.95 -33.57
N SER A 67 -16.43 -43.81 -32.50
CA SER A 67 -16.88 -43.35 -31.17
C SER A 67 -16.08 -42.13 -30.71
N ALA A 68 -16.70 -41.25 -29.91
CA ALA A 68 -16.00 -40.10 -29.33
C ALA A 68 -14.96 -40.54 -28.28
N VAL A 69 -13.92 -39.74 -28.10
CA VAL A 69 -12.82 -39.95 -27.13
C VAL A 69 -12.81 -38.79 -26.15
N GLU A 70 -12.91 -39.04 -24.84
CA GLU A 70 -12.83 -37.98 -23.84
C GLU A 70 -11.42 -37.38 -23.79
N LEU A 71 -11.28 -36.08 -24.05
CA LEU A 71 -9.97 -35.44 -24.13
C LEU A 71 -9.27 -35.39 -22.76
N SER A 72 -10.03 -35.43 -21.66
CA SER A 72 -9.47 -35.51 -20.30
C SER A 72 -8.53 -36.71 -20.09
N ASP A 73 -8.68 -37.75 -20.90
CA ASP A 73 -7.96 -39.01 -20.79
C ASP A 73 -6.72 -39.03 -21.71
N VAL A 74 -6.60 -38.07 -22.63
CA VAL A 74 -5.50 -37.96 -23.61
C VAL A 74 -4.29 -37.26 -23.02
N ARG A 75 -3.10 -37.85 -23.17
CA ARG A 75 -1.79 -37.22 -22.86
C ARG A 75 -0.83 -37.35 -24.04
N PHE A 76 0.09 -36.40 -24.16
CA PHE A 76 1.22 -36.42 -25.10
C PHE A 76 2.52 -36.19 -24.34
N ARG A 77 3.66 -36.74 -24.79
CA ARG A 77 4.97 -36.48 -24.20
C ARG A 77 6.00 -36.07 -25.25
N TYR A 78 6.76 -35.02 -24.93
CA TYR A 78 7.95 -34.57 -25.65
C TYR A 78 9.16 -34.67 -24.72
N TYR A 79 10.11 -35.55 -25.05
CA TYR A 79 11.33 -35.86 -24.31
C TYR A 79 12.50 -35.03 -24.83
N PHE A 80 13.19 -34.34 -23.94
CA PHE A 80 14.17 -33.31 -24.28
C PHE A 80 15.34 -33.32 -23.30
N ASN A 81 16.44 -32.68 -23.68
CA ASN A 81 17.49 -32.32 -22.74
C ASN A 81 17.34 -30.84 -22.40
N ASP A 82 17.24 -30.51 -21.12
CA ASP A 82 17.04 -29.13 -20.70
C ASP A 82 18.27 -28.23 -20.85
N ASP A 83 19.42 -28.75 -21.30
CA ASP A 83 20.70 -28.05 -21.45
C ASP A 83 21.20 -27.33 -20.18
N GLY A 84 20.71 -27.70 -19.00
CA GLY A 84 20.97 -26.94 -17.75
C GLY A 84 20.20 -25.62 -17.67
N LEU A 85 19.15 -25.44 -18.49
CA LEU A 85 18.30 -24.26 -18.55
C LEU A 85 17.10 -24.33 -17.59
N SER A 86 16.89 -25.43 -16.86
CA SER A 86 15.88 -25.49 -15.80
C SER A 86 16.04 -24.38 -14.74
N PRO A 87 14.92 -23.85 -14.18
CA PRO A 87 13.54 -24.18 -14.52
C PRO A 87 13.12 -23.58 -15.87
N VAL A 88 12.35 -24.35 -16.65
CA VAL A 88 11.76 -23.91 -17.93
C VAL A 88 10.26 -23.76 -17.80
N SER A 89 9.70 -22.75 -18.49
CA SER A 89 8.27 -22.44 -18.50
C SER A 89 7.60 -22.96 -19.78
N VAL A 90 6.33 -23.36 -19.70
CA VAL A 90 5.52 -23.73 -20.86
C VAL A 90 4.38 -22.74 -21.04
N PHE A 91 4.33 -22.07 -22.20
CA PHE A 91 3.24 -21.17 -22.58
C PHE A 91 2.37 -21.83 -23.66
N VAL A 92 1.05 -21.88 -23.43
CA VAL A 92 0.08 -22.42 -24.39
C VAL A 92 -0.31 -21.32 -25.37
N ASP A 93 0.42 -21.25 -26.49
CA ASP A 93 0.16 -20.29 -27.57
C ASP A 93 -1.23 -20.47 -28.16
N TYR A 94 -1.58 -21.71 -28.53
CA TYR A 94 -2.78 -21.96 -29.31
C TYR A 94 -3.26 -23.40 -29.14
N ALA A 95 -4.52 -23.58 -28.73
CA ALA A 95 -5.16 -24.89 -28.75
C ALA A 95 -6.63 -24.79 -29.15
N HIS A 96 -7.12 -25.74 -29.94
CA HIS A 96 -8.50 -25.79 -30.36
C HIS A 96 -9.02 -27.22 -30.58
N ILE A 97 -10.33 -27.41 -30.52
CA ILE A 97 -11.02 -28.61 -31.04
C ILE A 97 -11.83 -28.18 -32.25
N ASN A 98 -11.51 -28.69 -33.44
CA ASN A 98 -12.20 -28.36 -34.69
C ASN A 98 -12.50 -26.84 -34.83
N TYR A 99 -11.45 -26.02 -34.72
CA TYR A 99 -11.45 -24.55 -34.73
C TYR A 99 -12.14 -23.83 -33.55
N THR A 100 -12.59 -24.54 -32.51
CA THR A 100 -13.11 -23.95 -31.26
C THR A 100 -11.99 -23.83 -30.21
N MET A 101 -11.67 -22.61 -29.78
CA MET A 101 -10.56 -22.32 -28.86
C MET A 101 -10.70 -22.98 -27.49
N ILE A 102 -9.61 -23.59 -27.00
CA ILE A 102 -9.56 -24.30 -25.71
C ILE A 102 -8.21 -24.13 -24.96
N ASN A 103 -7.47 -23.01 -25.14
CA ASN A 103 -6.19 -22.78 -24.44
C ASN A 103 -6.30 -23.00 -22.91
N SER A 104 -7.38 -22.53 -22.28
CA SER A 104 -7.64 -22.69 -20.83
C SER A 104 -8.00 -24.13 -20.39
N CYS A 105 -8.21 -25.03 -21.35
CA CYS A 105 -8.45 -26.44 -21.09
C CYS A 105 -7.19 -27.30 -21.16
N ILE A 106 -6.07 -26.75 -21.66
CA ILE A 106 -4.79 -27.45 -21.73
C ILE A 106 -4.14 -27.49 -20.34
N ILE A 107 -3.61 -28.65 -19.99
CA ILE A 107 -2.81 -28.88 -18.80
C ILE A 107 -1.44 -29.43 -19.21
N TYR A 108 -0.41 -29.17 -18.40
CA TYR A 108 0.91 -29.73 -18.62
C TYR A 108 1.60 -30.12 -17.32
N SER A 109 2.67 -30.90 -17.42
CA SER A 109 3.66 -31.11 -16.36
C SER A 109 5.05 -31.33 -16.97
N ILE A 110 6.11 -31.03 -16.21
CA ILE A 110 7.50 -31.28 -16.61
C ILE A 110 8.06 -32.32 -15.64
N ASN A 111 8.62 -33.41 -16.18
CA ASN A 111 9.00 -34.58 -15.41
C ASN A 111 10.43 -35.00 -15.78
N GLU A 112 11.22 -35.42 -14.78
CA GLU A 112 12.54 -36.02 -15.02
C GLU A 112 12.41 -37.40 -15.67
N VAL A 113 13.34 -37.77 -16.54
CA VAL A 113 13.49 -39.13 -17.08
C VAL A 113 14.96 -39.54 -17.06
N ASN A 114 15.23 -40.73 -16.53
CA ASN A 114 16.59 -41.26 -16.47
C ASN A 114 16.95 -41.97 -17.79
N SER A 115 17.23 -41.19 -18.84
CA SER A 115 17.58 -41.70 -20.17
C SER A 115 18.93 -41.11 -20.64
N PRO A 116 19.72 -41.82 -21.48
CA PRO A 116 20.91 -41.24 -22.10
C PRO A 116 20.57 -40.19 -23.18
N ASP A 117 19.34 -40.22 -23.73
CA ASP A 117 18.92 -39.40 -24.87
C ASP A 117 17.97 -38.24 -24.48
N ALA A 118 17.56 -38.15 -23.21
CA ALA A 118 16.73 -37.08 -22.65
C ALA A 118 16.85 -37.09 -21.13
N ASN A 119 16.92 -35.92 -20.49
CA ASN A 119 16.85 -35.80 -19.03
C ASN A 119 15.44 -35.43 -18.54
N LYS A 120 14.58 -34.87 -19.39
CA LYS A 120 13.20 -34.48 -19.04
C LYS A 120 12.19 -34.83 -20.12
N TYR A 121 10.92 -34.81 -19.75
CA TYR A 121 9.81 -34.73 -20.70
C TYR A 121 8.71 -33.79 -20.23
N ILE A 122 8.04 -33.16 -21.20
CA ILE A 122 6.83 -32.38 -20.98
C ILE A 122 5.66 -33.27 -21.32
N GLU A 123 4.78 -33.52 -20.35
CA GLU A 123 3.49 -34.16 -20.58
C GLU A 123 2.44 -33.08 -20.82
N LEU A 124 1.79 -33.08 -21.99
CA LEU A 124 0.65 -32.21 -22.33
C LEU A 124 -0.65 -33.01 -22.26
N GLY A 125 -1.75 -32.38 -21.91
CA GLY A 125 -3.07 -33.00 -21.88
C GLY A 125 -4.21 -31.99 -21.80
N TYR A 126 -5.41 -32.49 -21.54
CA TYR A 126 -6.61 -31.68 -21.39
C TYR A 126 -7.26 -31.91 -20.02
N ASN A 127 -7.89 -30.88 -19.48
CA ASN A 127 -8.80 -31.00 -18.34
C ASN A 127 -10.24 -31.34 -18.80
N LYS A 128 -11.13 -31.64 -17.85
CA LYS A 128 -12.52 -32.06 -18.14
C LYS A 128 -13.36 -31.04 -18.92
N ALA A 129 -12.98 -29.76 -18.95
CA ALA A 129 -13.72 -28.73 -19.68
C ALA A 129 -13.53 -28.81 -21.21
N ALA A 130 -12.51 -29.52 -21.70
CA ALA A 130 -12.33 -29.78 -23.13
C ALA A 130 -13.42 -30.69 -23.73
N GLY A 131 -14.07 -31.52 -22.91
CA GLY A 131 -15.07 -32.48 -23.36
C GLY A 131 -14.51 -33.58 -24.28
N ALA A 132 -15.36 -34.09 -25.17
CA ALA A 132 -15.05 -35.23 -26.03
C ALA A 132 -14.69 -34.84 -27.47
N LEU A 133 -13.63 -35.45 -28.01
CA LEU A 133 -13.27 -35.39 -29.42
C LEU A 133 -14.15 -36.36 -30.23
N ALA A 134 -15.11 -35.81 -30.96
CA ALA A 134 -16.04 -36.58 -31.79
C ALA A 134 -15.32 -37.31 -32.97
N PRO A 135 -15.92 -38.40 -33.52
CA PRO A 135 -15.42 -39.08 -34.71
C PRO A 135 -15.08 -38.14 -35.88
N ASN A 136 -13.91 -38.35 -36.48
CA ASN A 136 -13.30 -37.54 -37.56
C ASN A 136 -12.89 -36.11 -37.19
N ASN A 137 -13.23 -35.59 -36.01
CA ASN A 137 -12.72 -34.31 -35.54
C ASN A 137 -11.26 -34.43 -35.09
N PHE A 138 -10.58 -33.29 -35.07
CA PHE A 138 -9.22 -33.15 -34.57
C PHE A 138 -9.09 -32.04 -33.54
N SER A 139 -8.06 -32.14 -32.71
CA SER A 139 -7.61 -31.10 -31.80
C SER A 139 -6.14 -30.78 -32.08
N GLU A 140 -5.79 -29.50 -32.03
CA GLU A 140 -4.41 -29.03 -32.12
C GLU A 140 -4.00 -28.40 -30.79
N ILE A 141 -2.75 -28.63 -30.38
CA ILE A 141 -2.08 -27.98 -29.26
C ILE A 141 -0.73 -27.47 -29.76
N ARG A 142 -0.46 -26.18 -29.55
CA ARG A 142 0.81 -25.51 -29.82
C ARG A 142 1.29 -24.85 -28.54
N VAL A 143 2.48 -25.22 -28.08
CA VAL A 143 3.11 -24.63 -26.90
C VAL A 143 4.56 -24.25 -27.19
N ARG A 144 5.05 -23.21 -26.50
CA ARG A 144 6.48 -22.88 -26.43
C ARG A 144 7.03 -23.19 -25.05
N VAL A 145 8.21 -23.82 -25.05
CA VAL A 145 9.04 -24.07 -23.86
C VAL A 145 10.17 -23.07 -23.88
N TYR A 146 10.35 -22.29 -22.82
CA TYR A 146 11.34 -21.21 -22.79
C TYR A 146 11.88 -21.01 -21.37
N LYS A 147 13.07 -20.41 -21.25
CA LYS A 147 13.60 -19.92 -19.97
C LYS A 147 13.20 -18.47 -19.79
N THR A 148 12.98 -18.04 -18.54
CA THR A 148 12.55 -16.66 -18.22
C THR A 148 13.69 -15.63 -18.28
N ASP A 149 14.95 -16.10 -18.33
CA ASP A 149 16.15 -15.27 -18.39
C ASP A 149 16.63 -15.07 -19.83
N ASP A 150 16.91 -13.82 -20.23
CA ASP A 150 17.38 -13.50 -21.58
C ASP A 150 18.81 -14.03 -21.86
N GLY A 151 19.02 -14.53 -23.08
CA GLY A 151 20.36 -14.81 -23.63
C GLY A 151 20.89 -16.25 -23.50
N GLN A 152 20.04 -17.23 -23.16
CA GLN A 152 20.38 -18.66 -23.19
C GLN A 152 19.43 -19.43 -24.11
N SER A 153 19.97 -20.36 -24.90
CA SER A 153 19.23 -21.10 -25.94
C SER A 153 19.34 -22.62 -25.76
N PHE A 154 18.26 -23.34 -26.02
CA PHE A 154 18.21 -24.80 -26.09
C PHE A 154 18.94 -25.32 -27.34
N ASN A 155 19.64 -26.44 -27.20
CA ASN A 155 20.30 -27.19 -28.26
C ASN A 155 19.41 -28.35 -28.73
N GLN A 156 18.29 -28.04 -29.40
CA GLN A 156 17.25 -29.00 -29.79
C GLN A 156 17.76 -30.28 -30.48
N THR A 157 18.96 -30.28 -31.09
CA THR A 157 19.56 -31.48 -31.70
C THR A 157 19.96 -32.59 -30.72
N ASN A 158 20.02 -32.34 -29.40
CA ASN A 158 20.21 -33.37 -28.39
C ASN A 158 18.89 -33.86 -27.77
N ASP A 159 17.74 -33.29 -28.11
CA ASP A 159 16.43 -33.77 -27.66
C ASP A 159 16.05 -35.08 -28.36
N TYR A 160 15.63 -36.08 -27.58
CA TYR A 160 15.06 -37.29 -28.15
C TYR A 160 13.88 -37.00 -29.09
N SER A 161 12.95 -36.12 -28.69
CA SER A 161 11.72 -35.84 -29.43
C SER A 161 11.82 -34.78 -30.52
N PHE A 162 12.97 -34.10 -30.71
CA PHE A 162 13.07 -33.02 -31.70
C PHE A 162 12.95 -33.52 -33.15
N CYS A 163 11.99 -32.94 -33.87
CA CYS A 163 11.69 -33.23 -35.26
C CYS A 163 12.26 -32.14 -36.18
N SER A 164 13.42 -32.39 -36.77
CA SER A 164 14.05 -31.49 -37.74
C SER A 164 13.53 -31.64 -39.18
N THR A 165 12.62 -32.58 -39.44
CA THR A 165 12.17 -32.95 -40.80
C THR A 165 10.75 -32.53 -41.14
N ASN A 166 9.85 -32.46 -40.16
CA ASN A 166 8.45 -32.14 -40.40
C ASN A 166 8.29 -30.62 -40.43
N THR A 167 7.91 -30.06 -41.58
CA THR A 167 7.61 -28.61 -41.73
C THR A 167 6.13 -28.28 -41.49
N TYR A 168 5.32 -29.29 -41.18
CA TYR A 168 3.92 -29.21 -40.79
C TYR A 168 3.53 -30.53 -40.10
N TYR A 169 2.34 -30.61 -39.50
CA TYR A 169 1.84 -31.82 -38.86
C TYR A 169 1.95 -33.06 -39.76
N ALA A 170 2.77 -34.01 -39.33
CA ALA A 170 2.95 -35.34 -39.90
C ALA A 170 3.38 -36.31 -38.78
N SER A 171 3.43 -37.62 -39.06
CA SER A 171 3.86 -38.61 -38.07
C SER A 171 5.32 -38.37 -37.61
N TRP A 172 5.55 -38.49 -36.30
CA TRP A 172 6.88 -38.46 -35.69
C TRP A 172 6.87 -39.39 -34.47
N ASP A 173 7.56 -40.53 -34.56
CA ASP A 173 7.44 -41.63 -33.60
C ASP A 173 8.27 -41.45 -32.31
N LYS A 174 9.03 -40.36 -32.19
CA LYS A 174 9.77 -40.01 -30.98
C LYS A 174 9.03 -39.08 -30.02
N VAL A 175 7.79 -38.73 -30.32
CA VAL A 175 6.84 -38.21 -29.31
C VAL A 175 5.82 -39.30 -29.01
N THR A 176 5.39 -39.43 -27.75
CA THR A 176 4.42 -40.48 -27.37
C THR A 176 3.06 -39.89 -27.04
N ALA A 177 2.00 -40.71 -27.19
CA ALA A 177 0.66 -40.35 -26.76
C ALA A 177 -0.03 -41.50 -26.01
N TYR A 178 -0.91 -41.15 -25.08
CA TYR A 178 -1.60 -42.06 -24.18
C TYR A 178 -3.08 -41.72 -24.12
N VAL A 179 -3.93 -42.73 -23.95
CA VAL A 179 -5.33 -42.56 -23.55
C VAL A 179 -5.60 -43.39 -22.31
N ASN A 180 -6.15 -42.77 -21.27
CA ASN A 180 -6.41 -43.39 -19.98
C ASN A 180 -5.17 -44.11 -19.39
N GLY A 181 -4.00 -43.48 -19.53
CA GLY A 181 -2.70 -44.00 -19.08
C GLY A 181 -2.09 -45.11 -19.95
N ILE A 182 -2.79 -45.60 -20.98
CA ILE A 182 -2.29 -46.61 -21.92
C ILE A 182 -1.62 -45.93 -23.11
N GLN A 183 -0.39 -46.30 -23.44
CA GLN A 183 0.33 -45.76 -24.62
C GLN A 183 -0.33 -46.25 -25.91
N ILE A 184 -0.63 -45.32 -26.81
CA ILE A 184 -1.27 -45.57 -28.10
C ILE A 184 -0.42 -45.15 -29.31
N PHE A 185 0.61 -44.32 -29.10
CA PHE A 185 1.45 -43.80 -30.17
C PHE A 185 2.89 -43.54 -29.70
N GLY A 186 3.83 -43.64 -30.64
CA GLY A 186 5.26 -43.33 -30.45
C GLY A 186 6.05 -44.37 -29.65
N THR A 187 7.34 -44.09 -29.48
CA THR A 187 8.33 -44.87 -28.73
C THR A 187 8.88 -43.99 -27.60
N GLU A 188 8.96 -44.51 -26.37
CA GLU A 188 9.65 -43.82 -25.26
C GLU A 188 11.18 -43.98 -25.41
N PRO A 189 12.00 -43.01 -24.93
CA PRO A 189 13.45 -43.18 -24.85
C PRO A 189 13.85 -44.27 -23.86
N VAL A 190 15.10 -44.76 -23.95
CA VAL A 190 15.58 -45.88 -23.11
C VAL A 190 15.72 -45.46 -21.65
N ILE A 191 14.78 -45.86 -20.79
CA ILE A 191 14.82 -45.58 -19.36
C ILE A 191 15.79 -46.54 -18.65
N LEU A 192 16.81 -45.98 -18.00
CA LEU A 192 17.80 -46.70 -17.19
C LEU A 192 17.26 -46.96 -15.78
N SER A 193 17.33 -48.22 -15.32
CA SER A 193 17.03 -48.57 -13.93
C SER A 193 18.22 -48.28 -13.01
N PRO A 194 18.02 -47.73 -11.80
CA PRO A 194 19.12 -47.46 -10.86
C PRO A 194 19.76 -48.75 -10.34
N VAL A 195 21.10 -48.77 -10.28
CA VAL A 195 21.89 -49.93 -9.82
C VAL A 195 22.03 -49.93 -8.29
N PRO A 196 21.75 -51.05 -7.59
CA PRO A 196 21.86 -51.11 -6.13
C PRO A 196 23.31 -51.29 -5.64
N THR A 197 23.73 -50.46 -4.68
CA THR A 197 25.08 -50.48 -4.10
C THR A 197 25.18 -51.41 -2.89
N THR A 198 26.20 -52.26 -2.83
CA THR A 198 26.41 -53.27 -1.78
C THR A 198 26.96 -52.72 -0.46
N SER A 199 26.39 -53.13 0.67
CA SER A 199 26.98 -52.97 2.01
C SER A 199 27.47 -54.30 2.60
N ILE A 200 28.49 -54.26 3.46
CA ILE A 200 29.16 -55.43 4.05
C ILE A 200 28.88 -55.55 5.55
N SER A 201 28.73 -56.80 6.02
CA SER A 201 28.33 -57.16 7.40
C SER A 201 29.53 -57.60 8.26
N PRO A 202 29.59 -57.24 9.57
CA PRO A 202 30.49 -57.85 10.54
C PRO A 202 29.77 -58.78 11.53
N THR A 203 30.40 -59.91 11.89
CA THR A 203 29.88 -60.88 12.88
C THR A 203 30.78 -60.95 14.12
N LEU A 204 30.15 -61.02 15.31
CA LEU A 204 30.75 -61.18 16.66
C LEU A 204 31.45 -62.56 16.84
N PRO A 205 32.40 -62.76 17.81
CA PRO A 205 32.02 -63.16 19.19
C PRO A 205 33.00 -62.91 20.38
N ALA A 206 32.42 -62.99 21.61
CA ALA A 206 32.98 -63.44 22.92
C ALA A 206 34.12 -62.64 23.64
N VAL A 207 34.01 -62.10 24.89
CA VAL A 207 33.61 -62.64 26.25
C VAL A 207 34.80 -63.29 27.01
N PRO A 208 35.03 -63.12 28.35
CA PRO A 208 34.67 -62.05 29.32
C PRO A 208 35.82 -61.64 30.31
N THR A 209 35.48 -60.92 31.40
CA THR A 209 36.00 -61.01 32.82
C THR A 209 36.53 -59.68 33.42
N SER A 210 36.31 -59.46 34.73
CA SER A 210 36.53 -58.21 35.50
C SER A 210 37.37 -58.45 36.78
N THR A 211 37.69 -57.54 37.72
CA THR A 211 37.14 -56.21 38.15
C THR A 211 38.19 -55.45 39.02
N LEU A 212 37.84 -54.25 39.56
CA LEU A 212 38.53 -53.46 40.62
C LEU A 212 39.73 -52.58 40.16
N ALA A 213 39.94 -51.33 40.61
CA ALA A 213 39.21 -50.46 41.56
C ALA A 213 39.36 -48.95 41.18
N SER A 214 38.47 -48.09 41.72
CA SER A 214 38.28 -46.64 41.44
C SER A 214 38.04 -46.27 39.97
N THR A 215 36.91 -45.67 39.56
CA THR A 215 35.81 -45.04 40.31
C THR A 215 34.47 -45.53 39.76
N PRO A 216 33.70 -46.38 40.49
CA PRO A 216 32.51 -47.04 39.93
C PRO A 216 31.17 -46.44 40.40
N THR A 217 30.32 -46.21 39.39
CA THR A 217 28.85 -46.33 39.31
C THR A 217 28.00 -46.59 40.56
N PRO A 218 26.76 -46.06 40.54
CA PRO A 218 25.64 -46.99 40.41
C PRO A 218 24.74 -46.72 39.19
N VAL A 219 24.46 -47.80 38.47
CA VAL A 219 23.19 -48.04 37.74
C VAL A 219 22.40 -48.94 38.71
N PRO A 220 21.09 -48.76 38.96
CA PRO A 220 20.05 -48.50 37.95
C PRO A 220 18.99 -47.43 38.35
N THR A 221 18.01 -47.18 37.49
CA THR A 221 16.56 -47.36 37.79
C THR A 221 15.71 -47.22 36.51
N PRO A 222 14.56 -47.92 36.38
CA PRO A 222 13.71 -47.90 35.18
C PRO A 222 12.61 -46.80 35.22
N THR A 223 11.98 -46.57 34.07
CA THR A 223 10.64 -45.94 33.90
C THR A 223 10.36 -44.60 34.58
N GLN A 224 10.56 -43.49 33.86
CA GLN A 224 9.71 -42.29 33.95
C GLN A 224 10.00 -41.32 32.78
N PRO A 225 9.08 -40.37 32.50
CA PRO A 225 7.77 -40.59 31.91
C PRO A 225 7.82 -40.44 30.37
N THR A 226 6.69 -40.63 29.69
CA THR A 226 6.44 -39.92 28.42
C THR A 226 6.76 -38.44 28.65
N PRO A 227 7.57 -37.76 27.81
CA PRO A 227 7.61 -36.31 27.84
C PRO A 227 6.18 -35.86 27.64
N ALA A 228 5.60 -35.17 28.63
CA ALA A 228 4.40 -34.41 28.38
C ALA A 228 4.82 -33.33 27.38
N GLN A 229 4.60 -33.60 26.08
CA GLN A 229 4.48 -32.52 25.11
C GLN A 229 3.46 -31.57 25.71
N SER A 230 3.88 -30.32 25.88
CA SER A 230 3.09 -29.31 26.57
C SER A 230 1.68 -29.35 26.00
N GLN A 231 0.68 -29.65 26.83
CA GLN A 231 -0.69 -29.45 26.40
C GLN A 231 -0.80 -28.01 25.94
N ARG A 232 -1.24 -27.87 24.69
CA ARG A 232 -1.37 -26.57 24.05
C ARG A 232 -2.36 -25.75 24.87
N PRO A 233 -2.08 -24.46 25.15
CA PRO A 233 -3.07 -23.59 25.74
C PRO A 233 -4.33 -23.63 24.88
N LYS A 234 -5.49 -23.90 25.47
CA LYS A 234 -6.76 -23.91 24.73
C LYS A 234 -7.13 -22.48 24.37
N THR A 235 -6.65 -22.01 23.22
CA THR A 235 -6.88 -20.65 22.72
C THR A 235 -8.38 -20.40 22.66
N THR A 236 -8.84 -19.40 23.42
CA THR A 236 -10.25 -19.03 23.43
C THR A 236 -10.47 -18.03 22.29
N MET A 237 -11.15 -18.48 21.23
CA MET A 237 -11.44 -17.68 20.05
C MET A 237 -12.10 -16.34 20.43
N PRO A 238 -11.61 -15.19 19.93
CA PRO A 238 -12.12 -13.87 20.33
C PRO A 238 -13.55 -13.63 19.83
N ALA A 239 -14.33 -12.88 20.61
CA ALA A 239 -15.78 -12.73 20.38
C ALA A 239 -16.17 -11.97 19.09
N ASN A 240 -15.22 -11.29 18.45
CA ASN A 240 -15.43 -10.43 17.27
C ASN A 240 -14.81 -11.02 15.99
N LEU A 241 -14.76 -12.35 15.88
CA LEU A 241 -14.27 -13.06 14.70
C LEU A 241 -15.12 -12.77 13.46
N ILE A 242 -14.44 -12.41 12.36
CA ILE A 242 -15.04 -12.37 11.01
C ILE A 242 -14.67 -13.59 10.14
N LEU A 243 -13.84 -14.49 10.67
CA LEU A 243 -13.43 -15.76 10.07
C LEU A 243 -14.17 -16.93 10.73
N LYS A 244 -14.49 -17.98 9.97
CA LYS A 244 -15.16 -19.19 10.45
C LYS A 244 -14.19 -20.37 10.57
N ASN A 245 -14.54 -21.38 11.39
CA ASN A 245 -13.81 -22.65 11.54
C ASN A 245 -12.27 -22.49 11.60
N GLY A 246 -11.80 -21.45 12.28
CA GLY A 246 -10.36 -21.10 12.35
C GLY A 246 -9.55 -22.02 13.27
N ASP A 247 -10.25 -22.76 14.14
CA ASP A 247 -9.75 -23.81 15.03
C ASP A 247 -9.94 -25.23 14.43
N PHE A 248 -10.39 -25.32 13.17
CA PHE A 248 -10.55 -26.55 12.39
C PHE A 248 -11.43 -27.65 13.05
N ARG A 249 -12.21 -27.32 14.08
CA ARG A 249 -13.02 -28.29 14.84
C ARG A 249 -14.19 -28.86 14.03
N ASP A 250 -14.68 -28.11 13.05
CA ASP A 250 -15.67 -28.57 12.07
C ASP A 250 -14.99 -29.20 10.83
N GLY A 251 -13.76 -29.70 10.98
CA GLY A 251 -13.00 -30.31 9.90
C GLY A 251 -12.53 -29.29 8.87
N SER A 252 -12.64 -29.63 7.58
CA SER A 252 -12.30 -28.71 6.48
C SER A 252 -13.50 -27.89 5.99
N GLU A 253 -14.57 -27.72 6.78
CA GLU A 253 -15.69 -26.84 6.41
C GLU A 253 -15.24 -25.36 6.32
N ASP A 254 -15.87 -24.60 5.42
CA ASP A 254 -15.49 -23.25 4.94
C ASP A 254 -14.06 -23.12 4.32
N TRP A 255 -13.16 -24.10 4.45
CA TRP A 255 -11.80 -24.06 3.91
C TRP A 255 -11.63 -24.79 2.57
N ILE A 256 -10.87 -24.18 1.65
CA ILE A 256 -10.61 -24.67 0.29
C ILE A 256 -9.11 -24.88 0.11
N PHE A 257 -8.68 -26.13 -0.06
CA PHE A 257 -7.30 -26.44 -0.45
C PHE A 257 -7.12 -26.41 -1.97
N LYS A 258 -6.04 -25.80 -2.46
CA LYS A 258 -5.64 -25.81 -3.87
C LYS A 258 -4.18 -26.20 -4.02
N CYS A 259 -3.88 -27.11 -4.94
CA CYS A 259 -2.51 -27.47 -5.32
C CYS A 259 -2.39 -27.41 -6.84
N ASN A 260 -1.48 -26.57 -7.35
CA ASN A 260 -1.21 -26.42 -8.77
C ASN A 260 -0.07 -27.33 -9.21
N SER A 261 -0.42 -28.54 -9.61
CA SER A 261 0.52 -29.54 -10.15
C SER A 261 1.11 -29.17 -11.52
N ILE A 262 0.51 -28.22 -12.25
CA ILE A 262 1.07 -27.71 -13.52
C ILE A 262 2.37 -26.92 -13.23
N SER A 263 2.36 -26.17 -12.13
CA SER A 263 3.52 -25.50 -11.55
C SER A 263 4.41 -26.45 -10.72
N GLY A 264 4.31 -27.76 -10.90
CA GLY A 264 5.15 -28.76 -10.22
C GLY A 264 4.85 -29.00 -8.74
N ALA A 265 3.84 -28.36 -8.15
CA ALA A 265 3.51 -28.57 -6.74
C ALA A 265 2.81 -29.92 -6.52
N VAL A 266 3.26 -30.64 -5.50
CA VAL A 266 2.68 -31.92 -5.08
C VAL A 266 2.43 -31.85 -3.58
N ALA A 267 1.20 -31.57 -3.21
CA ALA A 267 0.77 -31.46 -1.83
C ALA A 267 -0.66 -31.96 -1.63
N SER A 268 -0.97 -32.38 -0.40
CA SER A 268 -2.31 -32.72 0.06
C SER A 268 -2.58 -32.05 1.40
N ASN A 269 -3.83 -31.68 1.67
CA ASN A 269 -4.27 -31.16 2.95
C ASN A 269 -5.28 -32.10 3.59
N VAL A 270 -5.19 -32.25 4.91
CA VAL A 270 -6.12 -32.99 5.75
C VAL A 270 -6.29 -32.22 7.06
N VAL A 271 -7.50 -32.25 7.61
CA VAL A 271 -7.76 -31.78 8.97
C VAL A 271 -7.78 -33.01 9.87
N GLU A 272 -6.88 -33.07 10.85
CA GLU A 272 -6.66 -34.23 11.72
C GLU A 272 -6.53 -33.83 13.21
N ASP A 273 -6.79 -34.77 14.12
CA ASP A 273 -6.60 -34.61 15.57
C ASP A 273 -5.10 -34.42 15.88
N ASP A 274 -4.77 -33.44 16.71
CA ASP A 274 -3.39 -33.08 17.04
C ASP A 274 -2.68 -34.08 17.98
N GLY A 275 -3.41 -35.10 18.46
CA GLY A 275 -2.98 -36.08 19.46
C GLY A 275 -3.35 -35.68 20.89
N HIS A 276 -3.99 -34.52 21.07
CA HIS A 276 -4.39 -33.95 22.35
C HIS A 276 -5.88 -33.59 22.43
N GLY A 277 -6.66 -33.90 21.38
CA GLY A 277 -8.10 -33.62 21.30
C GLY A 277 -8.43 -32.22 20.82
N ASP A 278 -7.51 -31.59 20.08
CA ASP A 278 -7.81 -30.44 19.22
C ASP A 278 -7.60 -30.79 17.75
N MET A 279 -8.11 -29.97 16.82
CA MET A 279 -7.98 -30.18 15.39
C MET A 279 -6.98 -29.19 14.78
N TRP A 280 -6.26 -29.59 13.73
CA TRP A 280 -5.45 -28.67 12.93
C TRP A 280 -5.53 -28.98 11.44
N SER A 281 -5.28 -27.98 10.59
CA SER A 281 -5.04 -28.19 9.17
C SER A 281 -3.60 -28.60 8.93
N LYS A 282 -3.38 -29.82 8.43
CA LYS A 282 -2.08 -30.36 8.04
C LYS A 282 -1.96 -30.44 6.52
N THR A 283 -1.02 -29.69 5.96
CA THR A 283 -0.62 -29.76 4.55
C THR A 283 0.67 -30.57 4.41
N ASN A 284 0.58 -31.76 3.84
CA ASN A 284 1.71 -32.60 3.47
C ASN A 284 2.25 -32.12 2.12
N ILE A 285 3.52 -31.70 2.06
CA ILE A 285 4.13 -31.11 0.87
C ILE A 285 5.30 -32.00 0.43
N LEU A 286 5.08 -32.73 -0.67
CA LEU A 286 6.12 -33.52 -1.32
C LEU A 286 6.98 -32.64 -2.25
N ASN A 287 6.36 -31.65 -2.91
CA ASN A 287 7.02 -30.64 -3.72
C ASN A 287 6.30 -29.28 -3.59
N VAL A 288 7.06 -28.20 -3.39
CA VAL A 288 6.60 -26.81 -3.24
C VAL A 288 6.29 -26.10 -4.57
N GLY A 289 6.55 -26.72 -5.72
CA GLY A 289 6.30 -26.14 -7.04
C GLY A 289 7.24 -24.99 -7.43
N SER A 290 6.87 -24.24 -8.47
CA SER A 290 7.65 -23.13 -9.02
C SER A 290 7.51 -21.83 -8.22
N ASP A 291 6.32 -21.56 -7.70
CA ASP A 291 5.96 -20.27 -7.09
C ASP A 291 5.29 -20.44 -5.72
N TYR A 292 5.30 -19.36 -4.92
CA TYR A 292 4.76 -19.34 -3.57
C TYR A 292 3.27 -19.72 -3.48
N TRP A 293 2.49 -19.36 -4.50
CA TRP A 293 1.03 -19.54 -4.55
C TRP A 293 0.60 -20.93 -5.03
N THR A 294 1.53 -21.83 -5.36
CA THR A 294 1.20 -23.12 -6.00
C THR A 294 0.59 -24.14 -5.05
N VAL A 295 0.75 -23.99 -3.74
CA VAL A 295 0.01 -24.74 -2.72
C VAL A 295 -0.71 -23.71 -1.85
N GLN A 296 -2.03 -23.77 -1.72
CA GLN A 296 -2.83 -22.80 -0.97
C GLN A 296 -3.89 -23.44 -0.07
N LEU A 297 -4.16 -22.81 1.06
CA LEU A 297 -5.35 -23.02 1.88
C LEU A 297 -6.11 -21.69 1.97
N ILE A 298 -7.40 -21.72 1.65
CA ILE A 298 -8.19 -20.52 1.32
C ILE A 298 -9.50 -20.52 2.12
N GLN A 299 -9.94 -19.34 2.60
CA GLN A 299 -11.30 -19.12 3.08
C GLN A 299 -11.90 -17.88 2.40
N ASP A 300 -13.03 -18.06 1.72
CA ASP A 300 -13.76 -17.01 0.99
C ASP A 300 -14.87 -16.39 1.87
N GLY A 301 -15.32 -15.17 1.54
CA GLY A 301 -16.52 -14.56 2.12
C GLY A 301 -16.29 -13.74 3.39
N ILE A 302 -15.11 -13.15 3.53
CA ILE A 302 -14.75 -12.24 4.63
C ILE A 302 -15.24 -10.83 4.28
N ASN A 303 -15.84 -10.14 5.25
CA ASN A 303 -16.31 -8.76 5.13
C ASN A 303 -15.29 -7.77 5.71
N LEU A 304 -14.74 -6.90 4.87
CA LEU A 304 -13.83 -5.80 5.23
C LEU A 304 -14.48 -4.45 4.92
N GLU A 305 -14.43 -3.55 5.89
CA GLU A 305 -14.97 -2.19 5.83
C GLU A 305 -13.83 -1.20 5.51
N SER A 306 -14.08 -0.23 4.63
CA SER A 306 -13.09 0.78 4.24
C SER A 306 -12.61 1.60 5.43
N SER A 307 -11.33 1.95 5.45
CA SER A 307 -10.64 2.72 6.50
C SER A 307 -10.53 2.02 7.85
N GLU A 308 -11.09 0.83 8.00
CA GLU A 308 -11.03 0.04 9.23
C GLU A 308 -9.78 -0.82 9.30
N SER A 309 -9.32 -1.05 10.53
CA SER A 309 -8.12 -1.85 10.79
C SER A 309 -8.47 -3.26 11.23
N TYR A 310 -7.65 -4.22 10.81
CA TYR A 310 -7.85 -5.64 11.03
C TYR A 310 -6.57 -6.31 11.47
N ARG A 311 -6.68 -7.20 12.45
CA ARG A 311 -5.61 -8.06 12.91
C ARG A 311 -5.83 -9.47 12.37
N VAL A 312 -4.81 -10.01 11.73
CA VAL A 312 -4.74 -11.39 11.27
C VAL A 312 -3.79 -12.13 12.19
N SER A 313 -4.28 -13.17 12.87
CA SER A 313 -3.46 -14.02 13.74
C SER A 313 -3.65 -15.49 13.37
N PHE A 314 -2.61 -16.31 13.50
CA PHE A 314 -2.67 -17.75 13.29
C PHE A 314 -1.51 -18.47 13.96
N ASP A 315 -1.73 -19.70 14.40
CA ASP A 315 -0.67 -20.61 14.78
C ASP A 315 -0.14 -21.35 13.55
N ALA A 316 1.18 -21.37 13.36
CA ALA A 316 1.81 -22.18 12.32
C ALA A 316 3.07 -22.90 12.82
N LYS A 317 3.35 -24.06 12.22
CA LYS A 317 4.65 -24.74 12.25
C LYS A 317 4.92 -25.43 10.94
N SER A 318 6.19 -25.72 10.67
CA SER A 318 6.59 -26.59 9.58
C SER A 318 7.64 -27.58 10.07
N SER A 319 7.62 -28.83 9.57
CA SER A 319 8.62 -29.84 9.96
C SER A 319 10.04 -29.51 9.48
N ILE A 320 10.19 -28.55 8.56
CA ILE A 320 11.44 -27.86 8.22
C ILE A 320 11.23 -26.35 8.25
N ALA A 321 12.26 -25.56 8.56
CA ALA A 321 12.15 -24.10 8.53
C ALA A 321 11.93 -23.59 7.09
N ARG A 322 10.93 -22.73 6.88
CA ARG A 322 10.53 -22.25 5.54
C ARG A 322 9.64 -21.01 5.61
N ASP A 323 9.52 -20.31 4.50
CA ASP A 323 8.53 -19.23 4.36
C ASP A 323 7.16 -19.76 3.91
N ILE A 324 6.12 -19.01 4.32
CA ILE A 324 4.74 -19.07 3.84
C ILE A 324 4.24 -17.64 3.57
N ARG A 325 3.22 -17.46 2.72
CA ARG A 325 2.57 -16.15 2.52
C ARG A 325 1.14 -16.21 3.03
N VAL A 326 0.78 -15.29 3.91
CA VAL A 326 -0.61 -14.99 4.27
C VAL A 326 -1.05 -13.75 3.49
N ALA A 327 -2.24 -13.78 2.90
CA ALA A 327 -2.81 -12.64 2.20
C ALA A 327 -4.34 -12.58 2.40
N ILE A 328 -4.90 -11.38 2.49
CA ILE A 328 -6.33 -11.15 2.34
C ILE A 328 -6.53 -10.30 1.09
N ARG A 329 -7.37 -10.78 0.17
CA ARG A 329 -7.54 -10.19 -1.15
C ARG A 329 -8.98 -10.28 -1.64
N ASN A 330 -9.35 -9.47 -2.61
CA ASN A 330 -10.63 -9.64 -3.31
C ASN A 330 -10.71 -11.01 -3.99
N SER A 331 -11.83 -11.72 -3.86
CA SER A 331 -12.04 -13.03 -4.47
C SER A 331 -12.04 -13.03 -6.02
N LEU A 332 -12.33 -11.88 -6.65
CA LEU A 332 -12.51 -11.75 -8.10
C LEU A 332 -11.36 -11.02 -8.79
N THR A 333 -10.91 -9.88 -8.25
CA THR A 333 -9.80 -9.08 -8.83
C THR A 333 -8.44 -9.51 -8.32
N TYR A 334 -8.37 -10.35 -7.28
CA TYR A 334 -7.16 -10.74 -6.56
C TYR A 334 -6.35 -9.58 -5.95
N THR A 335 -6.93 -8.37 -5.88
CA THR A 335 -6.34 -7.21 -5.20
C THR A 335 -6.07 -7.54 -3.74
N GLU A 336 -4.80 -7.63 -3.35
CA GLU A 336 -4.40 -7.87 -1.96
C GLU A 336 -4.61 -6.60 -1.14
N TYR A 337 -5.52 -6.66 -0.16
CA TYR A 337 -5.70 -5.63 0.87
C TYR A 337 -4.66 -5.76 1.98
N PHE A 338 -4.16 -6.98 2.16
CA PHE A 338 -3.11 -7.34 3.10
C PHE A 338 -2.30 -8.50 2.53
N SER A 339 -0.98 -8.46 2.68
CA SER A 339 -0.15 -9.65 2.52
C SER A 339 1.16 -9.56 3.28
N ARG A 340 1.64 -10.70 3.78
CA ARG A 340 2.93 -10.87 4.46
C ARG A 340 3.53 -12.22 4.11
N THR A 341 4.84 -12.25 3.90
CA THR A 341 5.63 -13.48 3.90
C THR A 341 6.18 -13.69 5.31
N GLN A 342 6.07 -14.91 5.84
CA GLN A 342 6.47 -15.28 7.20
C GLN A 342 7.28 -16.56 7.20
N SER A 343 8.45 -16.51 7.83
CA SER A 343 9.27 -17.70 8.13
C SER A 343 8.68 -18.46 9.32
N ILE A 344 8.33 -19.73 9.11
CA ILE A 344 7.83 -20.66 10.12
C ILE A 344 8.83 -21.81 10.31
N LYS A 345 8.88 -22.40 11.50
CA LYS A 345 9.93 -23.36 11.89
C LYS A 345 9.37 -24.61 12.59
N PRO A 346 10.22 -25.60 12.94
CA PRO A 346 9.80 -26.72 13.79
C PRO A 346 9.47 -26.24 15.21
N GLY A 347 8.20 -26.38 15.58
CA GLY A 347 7.62 -25.83 16.81
C GLY A 347 6.46 -24.88 16.48
N MET A 348 5.34 -24.99 17.20
CA MET A 348 4.16 -24.16 16.95
C MET A 348 4.36 -22.76 17.53
N GLU A 349 4.17 -21.74 16.70
CA GLU A 349 4.25 -20.33 17.10
C GLU A 349 3.05 -19.58 16.52
N THR A 350 2.60 -18.56 17.26
CA THR A 350 1.54 -17.64 16.82
C THR A 350 2.15 -16.47 16.07
N TYR A 351 1.63 -16.18 14.88
CA TYR A 351 2.02 -15.05 14.04
C TYR A 351 0.86 -14.07 13.95
N THR A 352 1.14 -12.78 14.09
CA THR A 352 0.13 -11.73 14.16
C THR A 352 0.55 -10.53 13.33
N TYR A 353 -0.38 -9.99 12.54
CA TYR A 353 -0.18 -8.82 11.69
C TYR A 353 -1.39 -7.92 11.72
N GLU A 354 -1.17 -6.65 11.40
CA GLU A 354 -2.19 -5.62 11.39
C GLU A 354 -2.16 -4.88 10.05
N PHE A 355 -3.34 -4.48 9.57
CA PHE A 355 -3.49 -3.67 8.36
C PHE A 355 -4.74 -2.83 8.42
N THR A 356 -4.73 -1.66 7.78
CA THR A 356 -5.94 -0.90 7.47
C THR A 356 -6.42 -1.22 6.06
N MET A 357 -7.72 -1.43 5.92
CA MET A 357 -8.40 -1.58 4.65
C MET A 357 -8.41 -0.24 3.91
N LYS A 358 -7.36 0.02 3.11
CA LYS A 358 -7.21 1.27 2.32
C LYS A 358 -8.14 1.34 1.10
N ASN A 359 -8.87 0.26 0.81
CA ASN A 359 -9.74 0.13 -0.35
C ASN A 359 -11.22 0.25 0.07
N PRO A 360 -12.15 0.56 -0.87
CA PRO A 360 -13.59 0.50 -0.60
C PRO A 360 -14.03 -0.87 -0.06
N ASN A 361 -15.10 -0.88 0.74
CA ASN A 361 -15.61 -2.09 1.42
C ASN A 361 -15.70 -3.30 0.47
N ASP A 362 -15.20 -4.45 0.93
CA ASP A 362 -15.33 -5.73 0.23
C ASP A 362 -16.07 -6.75 1.11
N GLN A 363 -17.20 -7.25 0.63
CA GLN A 363 -18.04 -8.24 1.32
C GLN A 363 -17.68 -9.68 0.95
N VAL A 364 -16.76 -9.87 -0.01
CA VAL A 364 -16.36 -11.16 -0.57
C VAL A 364 -14.84 -11.28 -0.63
N ALA A 365 -14.15 -10.73 0.37
CA ALA A 365 -12.70 -10.90 0.51
C ALA A 365 -12.35 -12.35 0.88
N THR A 366 -11.11 -12.73 0.59
CA THR A 366 -10.60 -14.09 0.68
C THR A 366 -9.29 -14.10 1.44
N LEU A 367 -9.19 -14.88 2.52
CA LEU A 367 -7.95 -15.20 3.21
C LEU A 367 -7.26 -16.34 2.47
N VAL A 368 -5.96 -16.22 2.25
CA VAL A 368 -5.14 -17.17 1.52
C VAL A 368 -3.82 -17.37 2.25
N PHE A 369 -3.60 -18.59 2.72
CA PHE A 369 -2.28 -19.09 3.04
C PHE A 369 -1.67 -19.77 1.83
N SER A 370 -0.39 -19.51 1.56
CA SER A 370 0.34 -20.06 0.42
C SER A 370 1.65 -20.69 0.90
N PHE A 371 1.84 -21.97 0.55
CA PHE A 371 2.94 -22.85 0.99
C PHE A 371 3.78 -23.38 -0.19
N GLY A 372 3.71 -22.74 -1.35
CA GLY A 372 4.58 -23.04 -2.50
C GLY A 372 6.02 -22.55 -2.29
N LYS A 373 6.79 -22.38 -3.37
CA LYS A 373 8.22 -22.04 -3.32
C LYS A 373 8.48 -20.56 -2.95
N PHE A 374 9.46 -20.34 -2.07
CA PHE A 374 9.96 -19.01 -1.68
C PHE A 374 11.48 -18.92 -1.88
N GLY A 375 11.91 -17.94 -2.67
CA GLY A 375 13.31 -17.80 -3.09
C GLY A 375 13.86 -19.05 -3.76
N ASP A 376 15.18 -19.25 -3.69
CA ASP A 376 15.86 -20.43 -4.23
C ASP A 376 15.89 -21.63 -3.27
N SER A 377 15.03 -21.62 -2.25
CA SER A 377 15.01 -22.62 -1.18
C SER A 377 14.55 -23.99 -1.70
N GLU A 378 15.48 -24.92 -1.89
CA GLU A 378 15.16 -26.33 -2.14
C GLU A 378 14.66 -26.99 -0.84
N LEU A 379 13.34 -26.98 -0.66
CA LEU A 379 12.64 -27.58 0.46
C LEU A 379 12.24 -29.02 0.10
N GLY A 380 12.92 -30.00 0.68
CA GLY A 380 12.55 -31.42 0.58
C GLY A 380 11.19 -31.73 1.21
N THR A 381 10.73 -32.98 1.14
CA THR A 381 9.41 -33.38 1.67
C THR A 381 9.22 -32.99 3.14
N HIS A 382 8.11 -32.32 3.45
CA HIS A 382 7.81 -31.79 4.78
C HIS A 382 6.31 -31.57 4.99
N GLU A 383 5.94 -31.18 6.20
CA GLU A 383 4.56 -30.95 6.64
C GLU A 383 4.42 -29.52 7.17
N VAL A 384 3.39 -28.79 6.73
CA VAL A 384 2.99 -27.47 7.29
C VAL A 384 1.69 -27.63 8.04
N PHE A 385 1.61 -27.08 9.25
CA PHE A 385 0.41 -27.12 10.07
C PHE A 385 -0.09 -25.69 10.33
N LEU A 386 -1.40 -25.50 10.27
CA LEU A 386 -2.11 -24.26 10.62
C LEU A 386 -3.25 -24.56 11.59
N ASP A 387 -3.47 -23.63 12.51
CA ASP A 387 -4.54 -23.69 13.51
C ASP A 387 -4.76 -22.29 14.13
N ASN A 388 -5.80 -22.11 14.94
CA ASN A 388 -6.17 -20.86 15.62
C ASN A 388 -6.16 -19.63 14.70
N VAL A 389 -6.66 -19.79 13.47
CA VAL A 389 -6.70 -18.68 12.51
C VAL A 389 -7.80 -17.71 12.91
N VAL A 390 -7.42 -16.45 13.10
CA VAL A 390 -8.27 -15.34 13.52
C VAL A 390 -8.13 -14.20 12.53
N ILE A 391 -9.26 -13.62 12.12
CA ILE A 391 -9.31 -12.22 11.69
C ILE A 391 -10.28 -11.50 12.62
N GLU A 392 -9.83 -10.42 13.23
CA GLU A 392 -10.61 -9.53 14.09
C GLU A 392 -10.45 -8.07 13.65
N LYS A 393 -11.50 -7.26 13.83
CA LYS A 393 -11.44 -5.80 13.64
C LYS A 393 -10.72 -5.17 14.85
N ILE A 394 -9.77 -4.27 14.61
CA ILE A 394 -8.95 -3.58 15.61
C ILE A 394 -8.89 -2.08 15.34
N THR A 395 -8.23 -1.34 16.24
CA THR A 395 -7.85 0.07 16.04
C THR A 395 -6.32 0.12 15.95
N LEU A 396 -5.77 0.60 14.82
CA LEU A 396 -4.32 0.81 14.71
C LEU A 396 -3.86 2.03 15.52
N PRO A 397 -2.61 2.02 16.02
CA PRO A 397 -1.91 3.23 16.42
C PRO A 397 -1.35 4.01 15.23
N VAL A 398 -1.06 5.30 15.44
CA VAL A 398 -0.69 6.24 14.37
C VAL A 398 0.77 6.02 13.92
N SER A 399 1.04 6.27 12.62
CA SER A 399 2.38 6.30 12.02
C SER A 399 3.39 7.02 12.92
N THR A 400 4.63 6.50 13.01
CA THR A 400 5.63 6.94 14.01
C THR A 400 6.04 8.40 13.85
N THR A 401 5.23 9.26 14.45
CA THR A 401 5.54 10.61 14.90
C THR A 401 6.83 10.57 15.74
N PRO A 402 7.75 11.56 15.64
CA PRO A 402 8.98 11.57 16.45
C PRO A 402 8.66 11.47 17.94
N SER A 403 8.87 10.29 18.53
CA SER A 403 8.54 10.04 19.92
C SER A 403 9.78 10.28 20.78
N PRO A 404 9.64 10.97 21.93
CA PRO A 404 10.63 10.81 22.99
C PRO A 404 10.76 9.32 23.33
N LYS A 405 11.96 8.92 23.79
CA LYS A 405 12.28 7.52 24.08
C LYS A 405 13.29 7.37 25.23
N PRO A 406 12.86 6.92 26.41
CA PRO A 406 13.71 6.63 27.55
C PRO A 406 14.28 5.20 27.46
N THR A 407 15.25 4.87 28.31
CA THR A 407 15.97 3.58 28.27
C THR A 407 15.69 2.62 29.41
N ASP A 408 15.10 3.07 30.53
CA ASP A 408 14.91 2.24 31.75
C ASP A 408 13.61 2.50 32.56
N ASN A 409 12.84 3.56 32.28
CA ASN A 409 11.54 3.87 32.92
C ASN A 409 10.62 4.54 31.89
N ASP A 410 9.30 4.26 31.92
CA ASP A 410 8.29 4.85 31.01
C ASP A 410 8.27 6.40 31.03
N VAL A 411 8.63 7.01 32.17
CA VAL A 411 8.87 8.45 32.32
C VAL A 411 10.22 8.69 32.99
N ASN A 412 11.03 9.58 32.42
CA ASN A 412 12.28 10.06 32.98
C ASN A 412 12.31 11.60 32.93
N ALA A 413 12.52 12.26 34.06
CA ALA A 413 12.41 13.71 34.17
C ALA A 413 13.58 14.29 34.96
N ASP A 414 14.21 15.33 34.42
CA ASP A 414 15.23 16.12 35.10
C ASP A 414 14.62 17.49 35.43
N ILE A 415 14.02 17.59 36.62
CA ILE A 415 13.31 18.78 37.08
C ILE A 415 14.13 19.48 38.15
N ILE A 416 14.61 20.68 37.80
CA ILE A 416 15.30 21.57 38.72
C ILE A 416 14.25 22.45 39.40
N LEU A 417 13.99 22.19 40.68
CA LEU A 417 13.26 23.09 41.56
C LEU A 417 14.26 23.91 42.39
N SER A 418 14.14 25.22 42.36
CA SER A 418 15.02 26.17 43.04
C SER A 418 14.23 27.01 44.04
N ARG A 419 14.87 27.31 45.18
CA ARG A 419 14.35 28.15 46.26
C ARG A 419 15.44 29.15 46.63
N ASN A 420 15.13 30.43 46.65
CA ASN A 420 16.10 31.49 46.90
C ASN A 420 15.50 32.60 47.78
N THR A 421 16.32 33.20 48.64
CA THR A 421 15.96 34.36 49.47
C THR A 421 17.23 35.09 49.92
N VAL A 422 17.10 36.10 50.78
CA VAL A 422 18.24 36.80 51.37
C VAL A 422 19.06 35.87 52.28
N SER A 423 20.39 35.88 52.15
CA SER A 423 21.29 35.07 52.98
C SER A 423 21.42 35.58 54.43
N GLU A 424 21.18 36.87 54.64
CA GLU A 424 21.11 37.49 55.97
C GLU A 424 19.87 38.39 56.06
N ALA A 425 19.08 38.21 57.11
CA ALA A 425 17.85 38.96 57.40
C ALA A 425 17.93 39.64 58.77
N GLU A 426 17.08 40.63 59.02
CA GLU A 426 16.95 41.26 60.35
C GLU A 426 15.67 40.78 61.04
N LEU A 427 15.76 40.53 62.35
CA LEU A 427 14.67 39.99 63.14
C LEU A 427 13.42 40.89 63.04
N GLY A 428 12.30 40.30 62.60
CA GLY A 428 11.02 40.99 62.42
C GLY A 428 10.83 41.68 61.07
N THR A 429 11.84 41.74 60.19
CA THR A 429 11.62 42.25 58.82
C THR A 429 10.90 41.20 57.96
N SER A 430 10.13 41.67 56.98
CA SER A 430 9.61 40.82 55.91
C SER A 430 10.68 40.58 54.85
N GLY A 431 10.61 39.44 54.18
CA GLY A 431 11.39 39.13 52.98
C GLY A 431 10.64 38.13 52.10
N ASP A 432 11.02 38.05 50.84
CA ASP A 432 10.38 37.16 49.86
C ASP A 432 11.23 35.90 49.69
N ILE A 433 10.56 34.74 49.62
CA ILE A 433 11.14 33.47 49.20
C ILE A 433 10.69 33.24 47.76
N SER A 434 11.62 33.38 46.82
CA SER A 434 11.38 33.12 45.41
C SER A 434 11.57 31.63 45.13
N ILE A 435 10.51 30.99 44.67
CA ILE A 435 10.54 29.62 44.14
C ILE A 435 10.57 29.71 42.63
N SER A 436 11.38 28.88 41.98
CA SER A 436 11.39 28.74 40.52
C SER A 436 11.62 27.31 40.08
N HIS A 437 11.11 26.94 38.90
CA HIS A 437 11.35 25.62 38.32
C HIS A 437 11.63 25.67 36.82
N SER A 438 12.41 24.70 36.34
CA SER A 438 12.76 24.46 34.94
C SER A 438 13.22 23.01 34.75
N GLY A 439 13.16 22.46 33.55
CA GLY A 439 13.63 21.10 33.32
C GLY A 439 13.09 20.43 32.07
N GLU A 440 13.32 19.12 32.01
CA GLU A 440 13.10 18.28 30.84
C GLU A 440 12.36 16.99 31.21
N LEU A 441 11.60 16.44 30.26
CA LEU A 441 10.72 15.30 30.44
C LEU A 441 10.82 14.39 29.21
N LEU A 442 11.52 13.28 29.37
CA LEU A 442 11.59 12.17 28.42
C LEU A 442 10.54 11.12 28.81
N LEU A 443 9.90 10.53 27.81
CA LEU A 443 8.71 9.70 28.02
C LEU A 443 8.61 8.69 26.89
N ASP A 444 8.25 7.43 27.18
CA ASP A 444 8.21 6.36 26.19
C ASP A 444 6.90 6.36 25.39
N GLY A 445 6.74 7.35 24.52
CA GLY A 445 5.49 7.63 23.83
C GLY A 445 5.12 9.11 23.90
N THR A 446 3.85 9.45 24.06
CA THR A 446 3.37 10.86 23.94
C THR A 446 2.39 11.26 25.03
N ILE A 447 2.38 12.55 25.39
CA ILE A 447 1.53 13.08 26.45
C ILE A 447 0.04 13.06 26.01
N SER A 448 -0.81 12.42 26.80
CA SER A 448 -2.22 12.12 26.46
C SER A 448 -3.12 13.30 26.86
N LYS A 449 -3.30 14.25 25.94
CA LYS A 449 -4.20 15.40 26.13
C LYS A 449 -5.37 15.35 25.16
N GLU A 450 -6.58 15.50 25.72
CA GLU A 450 -7.80 15.69 24.95
C GLU A 450 -7.82 17.10 24.35
N LYS A 451 -8.15 17.18 23.06
CA LYS A 451 -8.20 18.41 22.27
C LYS A 451 -9.58 18.57 21.64
N GLU A 452 -10.07 19.80 21.59
CA GLU A 452 -11.35 20.17 20.97
C GLU A 452 -11.08 21.12 19.80
N ILE A 453 -11.26 20.63 18.57
CA ILE A 453 -10.87 21.30 17.33
C ILE A 453 -12.13 21.73 16.55
N VAL A 454 -12.15 22.95 16.02
CA VAL A 454 -13.20 23.41 15.10
C VAL A 454 -12.60 23.88 13.79
N LEU A 455 -12.92 23.17 12.71
CA LEU A 455 -12.62 23.60 11.34
C LEU A 455 -13.66 24.63 10.91
N VAL A 456 -13.24 25.82 10.55
CA VAL A 456 -14.08 26.93 10.10
C VAL A 456 -13.82 27.13 8.62
N ILE A 457 -14.75 26.68 7.78
CA ILE A 457 -14.56 26.53 6.32
C ILE A 457 -15.35 27.61 5.59
N ASP A 458 -14.65 28.45 4.82
CA ASP A 458 -15.30 29.33 3.85
C ASP A 458 -16.04 28.47 2.81
N ASN A 459 -17.33 28.69 2.64
CA ASN A 459 -18.14 28.10 1.57
C ASN A 459 -18.84 29.17 0.73
N SER A 460 -18.35 30.41 0.79
CA SER A 460 -18.71 31.49 -0.11
C SER A 460 -18.38 31.14 -1.56
N GLY A 461 -19.02 31.85 -2.49
CA GLY A 461 -18.95 31.51 -3.91
C GLY A 461 -17.61 31.70 -4.58
N VAL A 462 -16.64 32.29 -3.89
CA VAL A 462 -15.28 32.48 -4.37
C VAL A 462 -14.57 31.13 -4.49
N LEU A 463 -14.71 30.23 -3.51
CA LEU A 463 -14.15 28.86 -3.59
C LEU A 463 -14.87 27.92 -4.58
N ASN A 464 -15.87 28.44 -5.31
CA ASN A 464 -16.50 27.73 -6.43
C ASN A 464 -15.83 28.05 -7.77
N SER A 465 -14.86 28.98 -7.79
CA SER A 465 -13.95 29.09 -8.94
C SER A 465 -13.26 27.74 -9.16
N TYR A 466 -12.94 27.45 -10.41
CA TYR A 466 -12.07 26.32 -10.72
C TYR A 466 -10.64 26.68 -10.32
N GLN A 467 -9.90 25.72 -9.76
CA GLN A 467 -8.45 25.87 -9.68
C GLN A 467 -7.94 25.83 -11.13
N GLU A 468 -7.34 26.93 -11.62
CA GLU A 468 -6.76 26.95 -12.98
C GLU A 468 -5.51 26.06 -13.07
N ASP A 469 -4.81 25.89 -11.95
CA ASP A 469 -3.69 24.97 -11.76
C ASP A 469 -3.94 24.16 -10.47
N PHE A 470 -4.12 22.85 -10.61
CA PHE A 470 -4.02 21.87 -9.55
C PHE A 470 -3.05 20.82 -10.06
N TRP A 471 -2.01 20.44 -9.29
CA TRP A 471 -1.00 19.48 -9.75
C TRP A 471 -1.64 18.24 -10.40
N THR A 472 -1.57 18.19 -11.73
CA THR A 472 -1.99 17.04 -12.52
C THR A 472 -0.76 16.23 -12.94
N PRO A 473 -0.95 15.01 -13.45
CA PRO A 473 0.12 14.26 -14.10
C PRO A 473 0.83 14.99 -15.25
N LEU A 474 0.23 16.04 -15.84
CA LEU A 474 0.81 16.79 -16.95
C LEU A 474 1.70 17.97 -16.50
N ASP A 475 1.70 18.33 -15.22
CA ASP A 475 2.65 19.29 -14.60
C ASP A 475 4.01 18.69 -14.32
N PHE A 476 4.16 17.39 -14.51
CA PHE A 476 5.43 16.69 -14.43
C PHE A 476 5.87 16.28 -15.84
N GLY A 477 7.17 16.35 -16.11
CA GLY A 477 7.73 15.68 -17.28
C GLY A 477 7.54 14.16 -17.20
N ILE A 478 7.59 13.61 -15.99
CA ILE A 478 7.35 12.19 -15.70
C ILE A 478 6.50 12.03 -14.44
N TYR A 479 5.32 11.43 -14.58
CA TYR A 479 4.41 11.13 -13.48
C TYR A 479 4.08 9.64 -13.40
N SER A 480 4.20 9.06 -12.21
CA SER A 480 3.68 7.73 -11.88
C SER A 480 2.58 7.76 -10.83
N ASN A 481 1.45 7.13 -11.12
CA ASN A 481 0.34 6.93 -10.18
C ASN A 481 0.65 5.87 -9.11
N HIS A 482 1.78 5.18 -9.22
CA HIS A 482 2.25 4.17 -8.27
C HIS A 482 3.79 4.18 -8.22
N ASP A 483 4.50 3.32 -8.97
CA ASP A 483 5.97 3.22 -8.93
C ASP A 483 6.66 3.82 -10.18
N LEU A 484 7.79 4.48 -9.98
CA LEU A 484 8.68 4.99 -11.04
C LEU A 484 10.05 4.33 -10.92
N THR A 485 10.48 3.61 -11.95
CA THR A 485 11.78 2.94 -12.00
C THR A 485 12.63 3.50 -13.14
N ILE A 486 13.85 3.94 -12.81
CA ILE A 486 14.83 4.47 -13.77
C ILE A 486 16.11 3.63 -13.70
N GLN A 487 16.39 2.90 -14.77
CA GLN A 487 17.51 1.96 -14.89
C GLN A 487 18.25 2.10 -16.25
N GLY A 488 19.46 1.55 -16.35
CA GLY A 488 20.28 1.62 -17.59
C GLY A 488 21.34 2.72 -17.61
N GLN A 489 21.64 3.28 -18.79
CA GLN A 489 22.78 4.21 -18.98
C GLN A 489 22.49 5.65 -18.52
N GLY A 490 21.21 6.04 -18.41
CA GLY A 490 20.82 7.27 -17.74
C GLY A 490 19.68 8.06 -18.38
N VAL A 491 19.09 8.94 -17.56
CA VAL A 491 17.94 9.79 -17.91
C VAL A 491 18.20 11.24 -17.50
N THR A 492 17.77 12.18 -18.34
CA THR A 492 17.74 13.61 -18.03
C THR A 492 16.31 14.13 -18.17
N VAL A 493 15.75 14.64 -17.08
CA VAL A 493 14.49 15.37 -17.06
C VAL A 493 14.81 16.85 -16.86
N ASN A 494 14.56 17.65 -17.89
CA ASN A 494 14.51 19.10 -17.81
C ASN A 494 13.05 19.44 -17.47
N GLY A 495 12.74 19.51 -16.17
CA GLY A 495 11.40 19.55 -15.59
C GLY A 495 11.31 18.72 -14.30
N SER A 496 10.11 18.61 -13.74
CA SER A 496 9.81 17.86 -12.50
C SER A 496 9.38 16.41 -12.73
N THR A 497 9.48 15.57 -11.69
CA THR A 497 9.04 14.15 -11.69
C THR A 497 8.30 13.74 -10.42
N HIS A 498 7.36 12.78 -10.54
CA HIS A 498 6.52 12.30 -9.45
C HIS A 498 6.31 10.78 -9.44
N ALA A 499 6.18 10.17 -8.25
CA ALA A 499 5.72 8.80 -8.07
C ALA A 499 4.93 8.61 -6.76
N ASN A 500 3.66 8.24 -6.84
CA ASN A 500 2.78 8.13 -5.66
C ASN A 500 3.29 7.20 -4.55
N ASN A 501 4.01 6.14 -4.89
CA ASN A 501 4.53 5.15 -3.92
C ASN A 501 6.06 5.15 -3.85
N LYS A 502 6.75 4.62 -4.88
CA LYS A 502 8.20 4.45 -4.84
C LYS A 502 8.90 5.01 -6.09
N PHE A 503 9.90 5.84 -5.88
CA PHE A 503 10.91 6.17 -6.89
C PHE A 503 12.13 5.26 -6.71
N THR A 504 12.46 4.48 -7.74
CA THR A 504 13.63 3.58 -7.76
C THR A 504 14.62 4.05 -8.83
N GLY A 505 15.84 4.41 -8.44
CA GLY A 505 16.88 4.93 -9.34
C GLY A 505 18.15 4.08 -9.29
N THR A 506 18.38 3.28 -10.33
CA THR A 506 19.55 2.36 -10.45
C THR A 506 20.43 2.65 -11.68
N ALA A 507 20.04 3.62 -12.52
CA ALA A 507 20.78 4.00 -13.73
C ALA A 507 22.18 4.60 -13.45
N GLU A 508 23.06 4.64 -14.45
CA GLU A 508 24.41 5.21 -14.28
C GLU A 508 24.40 6.72 -14.01
N SER A 509 23.43 7.45 -14.58
CA SER A 509 23.16 8.85 -14.26
C SER A 509 21.66 9.17 -14.26
N ILE A 510 21.21 9.93 -13.26
CA ILE A 510 19.88 10.52 -13.21
C ILE A 510 20.06 12.03 -13.00
N LYS A 511 19.49 12.82 -13.91
CA LYS A 511 19.41 14.27 -13.78
C LYS A 511 17.96 14.73 -13.82
N ILE A 512 17.54 15.55 -12.85
CA ILE A 512 16.21 16.17 -12.77
C ILE A 512 16.44 17.64 -12.39
N THR A 513 16.11 18.57 -13.28
CA THR A 513 16.47 20.01 -13.08
C THR A 513 15.60 20.72 -12.05
N GLU A 514 14.46 20.13 -11.70
CA GLU A 514 13.49 20.66 -10.74
C GLU A 514 13.22 19.60 -9.65
N THR A 515 11.96 19.35 -9.30
CA THR A 515 11.56 18.58 -8.15
C THR A 515 11.41 17.10 -8.48
N CYS A 516 11.90 16.22 -7.61
CA CYS A 516 11.66 14.79 -7.63
C CYS A 516 10.85 14.38 -6.39
N SER A 517 9.60 13.94 -6.58
CA SER A 517 8.65 13.72 -5.49
C SER A 517 8.17 12.26 -5.44
N ALA A 518 8.19 11.65 -4.25
CA ALA A 518 7.66 10.31 -4.03
C ALA A 518 7.37 10.02 -2.54
N SER A 519 6.58 8.99 -2.22
CA SER A 519 6.39 8.58 -0.81
C SER A 519 7.65 7.90 -0.26
N THR A 520 8.38 7.18 -1.11
CA THR A 520 9.65 6.51 -0.77
C THR A 520 10.65 6.59 -1.92
N PHE A 521 11.95 6.62 -1.58
CA PHE A 521 13.06 6.68 -2.53
C PHE A 521 14.02 5.51 -2.30
N ASP A 522 14.45 4.85 -3.38
CA ASP A 522 15.45 3.78 -3.40
C ASP A 522 16.47 4.08 -4.50
N LEU A 523 17.60 4.67 -4.09
CA LEU A 523 18.56 5.29 -5.00
C LEU A 523 19.93 4.62 -4.84
N THR A 524 20.35 3.91 -5.89
CA THR A 524 21.66 3.26 -6.00
C THR A 524 22.46 3.72 -7.25
N SER A 525 21.90 4.66 -8.03
CA SER A 525 22.54 5.32 -9.16
C SER A 525 23.89 5.96 -8.80
N LYS A 526 24.87 5.84 -9.70
CA LYS A 526 26.26 6.33 -9.49
C LYS A 526 26.37 7.86 -9.50
N ASN A 527 25.56 8.53 -10.32
CA ASN A 527 25.52 9.98 -10.44
C ASN A 527 24.06 10.44 -10.36
N ILE A 528 23.75 11.28 -9.36
CA ILE A 528 22.41 11.82 -9.12
C ILE A 528 22.54 13.34 -9.04
N ASP A 529 21.83 14.05 -9.93
CA ASP A 529 21.81 15.51 -10.05
C ASP A 529 20.35 15.96 -10.04
N VAL A 530 19.79 16.14 -8.84
CA VAL A 530 18.38 16.48 -8.60
C VAL A 530 18.35 17.78 -7.80
N ASN A 531 17.56 18.77 -8.24
CA ASN A 531 17.50 20.06 -7.57
C ASN A 531 16.81 19.98 -6.19
N GLU A 532 15.68 19.27 -6.10
CA GLU A 532 14.97 19.06 -4.83
C GLU A 532 14.32 17.66 -4.76
N PHE A 533 14.37 17.03 -3.59
CA PHE A 533 13.62 15.82 -3.28
C PHE A 533 12.47 16.13 -2.32
N ILE A 534 11.26 15.67 -2.62
CA ILE A 534 10.08 15.83 -1.76
C ILE A 534 9.51 14.47 -1.39
N ASN A 535 9.51 14.17 -0.09
CA ASN A 535 8.68 13.09 0.46
C ASN A 535 7.21 13.55 0.48
N ILE A 536 6.33 12.77 -0.14
CA ILE A 536 4.87 13.01 -0.12
C ILE A 536 4.21 12.10 0.93
N THR A 537 3.24 12.63 1.66
CA THR A 537 2.43 11.89 2.65
C THR A 537 1.10 11.42 2.09
N SER A 538 0.67 11.96 0.94
CA SER A 538 -0.48 11.47 0.16
C SER A 538 -0.20 11.50 -1.34
N PRO A 539 -0.85 10.61 -2.10
CA PRO A 539 -0.73 10.56 -3.55
C PRO A 539 -1.41 11.76 -4.23
N ILE A 540 -0.87 12.16 -5.38
CA ILE A 540 -1.56 12.98 -6.37
C ILE A 540 -2.50 12.05 -7.17
N GLU A 541 -3.67 12.53 -7.60
CA GLU A 541 -4.60 11.71 -8.37
C GLU A 541 -4.22 11.67 -9.87
N MET A 542 -4.48 10.54 -10.54
CA MET A 542 -4.39 10.41 -12.00
C MET A 542 -5.78 10.28 -12.65
N PRO A 543 -6.40 11.37 -13.16
CA PRO A 543 -7.79 11.37 -13.60
C PRO A 543 -8.11 10.51 -14.84
N HIS A 544 -9.22 9.77 -14.79
CA HIS A 544 -9.74 8.98 -15.91
C HIS A 544 -10.60 9.79 -16.90
N PHE A 545 -9.97 10.56 -17.78
CA PHE A 545 -10.70 11.42 -18.73
C PHE A 545 -11.15 10.77 -20.07
N HIS A 546 -10.88 9.47 -20.32
CA HIS A 546 -11.18 8.81 -21.60
C HIS A 546 -12.62 8.98 -22.11
N SER A 547 -13.62 9.06 -21.22
CA SER A 547 -15.02 9.28 -21.64
C SER A 547 -15.21 10.56 -22.44
N ARG A 548 -14.50 11.65 -22.09
CA ARG A 548 -14.56 12.93 -22.81
C ARG A 548 -13.91 12.82 -24.19
N VAL A 549 -12.78 12.10 -24.27
CA VAL A 549 -12.03 11.88 -25.52
C VAL A 549 -12.80 10.95 -26.49
N ILE A 550 -13.44 9.89 -25.97
CA ILE A 550 -14.32 9.00 -26.73
C ILE A 550 -15.54 9.77 -27.25
N ASN A 551 -16.14 10.65 -26.44
CA ASN A 551 -17.25 11.49 -26.86
C ASN A 551 -16.85 12.44 -28.00
N GLU A 552 -15.67 13.05 -27.93
CA GLU A 552 -15.13 13.90 -29.01
C GLU A 552 -14.92 13.09 -30.31
N ALA A 553 -14.26 11.94 -30.23
CA ALA A 553 -14.03 11.05 -31.38
C ALA A 553 -15.35 10.56 -31.99
N THR A 554 -16.34 10.23 -31.15
CA THR A 554 -17.68 9.80 -31.58
C THR A 554 -18.45 10.93 -32.27
N ALA A 555 -18.42 12.15 -31.72
CA ALA A 555 -19.06 13.32 -32.33
C ALA A 555 -18.49 13.67 -33.72
N ASN A 556 -17.22 13.37 -33.96
CA ASN A 556 -16.52 13.62 -35.22
C ASN A 556 -16.44 12.39 -36.15
N TYR A 557 -17.12 11.28 -35.82
CA TYR A 557 -17.12 10.01 -36.58
C TYR A 557 -15.72 9.36 -36.74
N LEU A 558 -14.81 9.63 -35.82
CA LEU A 558 -13.43 9.10 -35.79
C LEU A 558 -13.31 7.88 -34.85
N VAL A 559 -14.24 6.94 -34.98
CA VAL A 559 -14.26 5.68 -34.20
C VAL A 559 -13.99 4.51 -35.14
N PHE A 560 -12.92 3.76 -34.86
CA PHE A 560 -12.45 2.62 -35.64
C PHE A 560 -12.70 1.33 -34.88
N LYS A 561 -13.44 0.39 -35.50
CA LYS A 561 -13.78 -0.88 -34.88
C LYS A 561 -13.27 -2.07 -35.71
N PRO A 562 -12.84 -3.18 -35.09
CA PRO A 562 -12.34 -4.36 -35.81
C PRO A 562 -13.30 -4.86 -36.89
N GLU A 563 -14.61 -4.83 -36.62
CA GLU A 563 -15.66 -5.22 -37.56
C GLU A 563 -15.74 -4.34 -38.83
N ASP A 564 -15.20 -3.12 -38.84
CA ASP A 564 -15.20 -2.29 -40.05
C ASP A 564 -14.16 -2.79 -41.10
N PHE A 565 -13.28 -3.73 -40.71
CA PHE A 565 -12.11 -4.20 -41.46
C PHE A 565 -12.22 -5.66 -41.94
N PHE A 566 -13.37 -6.05 -42.49
CA PHE A 566 -13.54 -7.34 -43.17
C PHE A 566 -12.79 -7.45 -44.51
N GLY A 567 -12.20 -8.62 -44.79
CA GLY A 567 -11.61 -8.99 -46.09
C GLY A 567 -10.10 -9.26 -46.07
N PRO A 568 -9.52 -9.84 -47.14
CA PRO A 568 -8.12 -10.24 -47.17
C PRO A 568 -7.14 -9.04 -47.24
N PHE A 569 -6.40 -8.85 -46.14
CA PHE A 569 -5.06 -8.27 -46.04
C PHE A 569 -4.68 -7.14 -47.00
N ASN A 570 -5.30 -5.95 -46.87
CA ASN A 570 -4.80 -4.74 -47.52
C ASN A 570 -5.01 -3.49 -46.66
N ALA A 571 -3.95 -2.71 -46.49
CA ALA A 571 -3.98 -1.38 -45.88
C ALA A 571 -4.91 -0.45 -46.67
N ARG A 572 -5.87 0.17 -45.98
CA ARG A 572 -6.84 1.10 -46.57
C ARG A 572 -6.37 2.54 -46.37
N PRO A 573 -6.54 3.46 -47.33
CA PRO A 573 -6.29 4.88 -47.08
C PRO A 573 -7.11 5.35 -45.87
N MET A 574 -6.46 6.02 -44.91
CA MET A 574 -7.15 6.50 -43.71
C MET A 574 -8.07 7.68 -44.08
N PRO A 575 -9.32 7.74 -43.61
CA PRO A 575 -10.28 8.78 -44.03
C PRO A 575 -9.74 10.20 -43.83
N GLY A 576 -9.75 11.00 -44.89
CA GLY A 576 -9.26 12.38 -44.88
C GLY A 576 -7.74 12.55 -44.88
N GLN A 577 -6.96 11.47 -44.83
CA GLN A 577 -5.49 11.53 -44.74
C GLN A 577 -4.83 11.22 -46.09
N ILE A 578 -3.80 11.99 -46.47
CA ILE A 578 -3.05 11.78 -47.72
C ILE A 578 -1.77 10.99 -47.40
N GLY A 579 -1.63 9.80 -47.99
CA GLY A 579 -0.43 8.96 -47.84
C GLY A 579 -0.30 8.24 -46.49
N VAL A 580 -1.36 8.28 -45.67
CA VAL A 580 -1.50 7.50 -44.43
C VAL A 580 -2.54 6.42 -44.65
N PHE A 581 -2.24 5.22 -44.15
CA PHE A 581 -3.04 4.03 -44.29
C PHE A 581 -3.32 3.41 -42.93
N ILE A 582 -4.47 2.74 -42.83
CA ILE A 582 -4.93 2.01 -41.66
C ILE A 582 -5.38 0.60 -42.06
N GLU A 583 -5.03 -0.38 -41.24
CA GLU A 583 -5.61 -1.72 -41.26
C GLU A 583 -5.89 -2.22 -39.85
N TYR A 584 -6.76 -3.22 -39.74
CA TYR A 584 -6.84 -4.05 -38.55
C TYR A 584 -6.08 -5.34 -38.81
N ASN A 585 -4.98 -5.54 -38.10
CA ASN A 585 -4.18 -6.74 -38.16
C ASN A 585 -4.82 -7.82 -37.29
N HIS A 586 -5.63 -8.68 -37.92
CA HIS A 586 -6.34 -9.78 -37.26
C HIS A 586 -5.43 -10.83 -36.60
N PHE A 587 -4.13 -10.88 -36.95
CA PHE A 587 -3.16 -11.80 -36.32
C PHE A 587 -2.65 -11.25 -34.99
N TYR A 588 -2.34 -9.94 -34.92
CA TYR A 588 -1.91 -9.29 -33.68
C TYR A 588 -3.06 -8.66 -32.86
N GLY A 589 -4.30 -8.70 -33.37
CA GLY A 589 -5.47 -8.13 -32.68
C GLY A 589 -5.39 -6.62 -32.48
N ARG A 590 -4.84 -5.88 -33.46
CA ARG A 590 -4.54 -4.43 -33.32
C ARG A 590 -4.78 -3.65 -34.60
N PHE A 591 -5.03 -2.35 -34.48
CA PHE A 591 -4.94 -1.41 -35.59
C PHE A 591 -3.49 -1.07 -35.90
N GLU A 592 -3.14 -0.93 -37.18
CA GLU A 592 -1.84 -0.44 -37.62
C GLU A 592 -2.01 0.81 -38.48
N ILE A 593 -1.46 1.95 -38.03
CA ILE A 593 -1.40 3.19 -38.78
C ILE A 593 0.01 3.35 -39.35
N LYS A 594 0.11 3.41 -40.68
CA LYS A 594 1.40 3.40 -41.41
C LYS A 594 1.35 4.23 -42.69
N GLY A 595 2.50 4.72 -43.14
CA GLY A 595 2.64 5.44 -44.41
C GLY A 595 3.68 6.55 -44.38
N GLY A 596 3.95 7.13 -45.55
CA GLY A 596 4.88 8.26 -45.71
C GLY A 596 4.19 9.63 -45.67
N GLY A 597 2.87 9.68 -45.46
CA GLY A 597 2.09 10.89 -45.30
C GLY A 597 2.17 11.46 -43.87
N THR A 598 1.61 12.65 -43.69
CA THR A 598 1.43 13.28 -42.38
C THR A 598 0.05 12.94 -41.82
N LEU A 599 -0.02 12.38 -40.62
CA LEU A 599 -1.29 12.18 -39.91
C LEU A 599 -1.78 13.49 -39.32
N ILE A 600 -2.87 14.05 -39.87
CA ILE A 600 -3.51 15.26 -39.39
C ILE A 600 -4.50 14.90 -38.28
N ILE A 601 -4.29 15.46 -37.09
CA ILE A 601 -5.13 15.25 -35.90
C ILE A 601 -5.87 16.57 -35.61
N ASN A 602 -7.08 16.69 -36.17
CA ASN A 602 -7.98 17.82 -36.00
C ASN A 602 -9.16 17.53 -35.04
N SER A 603 -9.23 16.31 -34.53
CA SER A 603 -10.01 15.89 -33.36
C SER A 603 -9.47 14.53 -32.88
N SER A 604 -9.84 14.11 -31.67
CA SER A 604 -9.45 12.81 -31.13
C SER A 604 -9.98 11.63 -31.97
N MET A 605 -9.24 10.52 -31.97
CA MET A 605 -9.55 9.30 -32.71
C MET A 605 -9.57 8.11 -31.75
N TYR A 606 -10.61 7.28 -31.83
CA TYR A 606 -10.82 6.16 -30.89
C TYR A 606 -10.77 4.81 -31.61
N PHE A 607 -9.86 3.94 -31.15
CA PHE A 607 -9.58 2.62 -31.68
C PHE A 607 -10.07 1.55 -30.69
N LYS A 608 -11.04 0.72 -31.11
CA LYS A 608 -11.62 -0.35 -30.26
C LYS A 608 -10.77 -1.62 -30.20
N SER A 609 -9.47 -1.44 -29.99
CA SER A 609 -8.49 -2.51 -29.88
C SER A 609 -7.13 -1.96 -29.43
N ASP A 610 -6.09 -2.77 -29.49
CA ASP A 610 -4.70 -2.31 -29.47
C ASP A 610 -4.41 -1.43 -30.72
N LEU A 611 -3.41 -0.56 -30.61
CA LEU A 611 -2.99 0.39 -31.65
C LEU A 611 -1.47 0.35 -31.84
N PHE A 612 -1.03 0.28 -33.10
CA PHE A 612 0.36 0.32 -33.51
C PHE A 612 0.58 1.48 -34.48
N ILE A 613 1.52 2.36 -34.17
CA ILE A 613 1.79 3.60 -34.89
C ILE A 613 3.20 3.52 -35.48
N SER A 614 3.29 3.53 -36.81
CA SER A 614 4.55 3.54 -37.57
C SER A 614 4.49 4.65 -38.61
N LEU A 615 4.64 5.90 -38.14
CA LEU A 615 4.56 7.12 -38.93
C LEU A 615 5.80 7.99 -38.71
N SER A 616 6.19 8.72 -39.75
CA SER A 616 7.31 9.67 -39.68
C SER A 616 6.90 11.12 -39.41
N LYS A 617 5.60 11.46 -39.52
CA LYS A 617 5.06 12.82 -39.34
C LYS A 617 3.64 12.85 -38.83
N THR A 618 3.38 13.79 -37.92
CA THR A 618 2.05 14.15 -37.39
C THR A 618 1.77 15.63 -37.60
N ASN A 619 0.51 16.04 -37.43
CA ASN A 619 0.10 17.45 -37.39
C ASN A 619 -1.15 17.57 -36.51
N ASN A 620 -0.95 17.69 -35.20
CA ASN A 620 -2.01 17.91 -34.23
C ASN A 620 -2.29 19.40 -34.08
N ILE A 621 -3.51 19.81 -34.40
CA ILE A 621 -3.96 21.21 -34.45
C ILE A 621 -5.16 21.46 -33.53
N SER A 622 -5.51 20.49 -32.68
CA SER A 622 -6.77 20.43 -31.93
C SER A 622 -6.63 19.85 -30.52
N GLU A 623 -5.38 19.56 -30.13
CA GLU A 623 -5.04 18.82 -28.92
C GLU A 623 -5.78 17.47 -28.83
N GLY A 624 -6.00 16.83 -29.98
CA GLY A 624 -6.70 15.54 -30.10
C GLY A 624 -5.80 14.35 -29.74
N PHE A 625 -6.35 13.32 -29.12
CA PHE A 625 -5.63 12.09 -28.75
C PHE A 625 -5.90 10.95 -29.75
N LEU A 626 -4.92 10.07 -29.92
CA LEU A 626 -5.17 8.71 -30.42
C LEU A 626 -5.42 7.80 -29.20
N VAL A 627 -6.66 7.32 -29.07
CA VAL A 627 -7.15 6.57 -27.90
C VAL A 627 -7.33 5.10 -28.25
N ALA A 628 -6.77 4.19 -27.44
CA ALA A 628 -6.92 2.74 -27.62
C ALA A 628 -7.63 2.09 -26.43
N ASP A 629 -8.54 1.15 -26.70
CA ASP A 629 -9.11 0.26 -25.66
C ASP A 629 -8.02 -0.60 -24.99
N GLY A 630 -6.93 -0.88 -25.69
CA GLY A 630 -5.81 -1.68 -25.22
C GLY A 630 -4.45 -0.99 -25.42
N ASN A 631 -3.42 -1.75 -25.76
CA ASN A 631 -2.04 -1.27 -25.81
C ASN A 631 -1.81 -0.27 -26.95
N ILE A 632 -0.84 0.65 -26.77
CA ILE A 632 -0.35 1.54 -27.81
C ILE A 632 1.15 1.31 -28.00
N THR A 633 1.56 0.93 -29.20
CA THR A 633 2.98 0.83 -29.57
C THR A 633 3.33 1.92 -30.58
N ILE A 634 4.38 2.70 -30.28
CA ILE A 634 4.94 3.70 -31.19
C ILE A 634 6.28 3.17 -31.68
N GLN A 635 6.43 3.02 -33.00
CA GLN A 635 7.63 2.45 -33.62
C GLN A 635 8.23 3.39 -34.68
N GLY A 636 9.55 3.55 -34.65
CA GLY A 636 10.32 4.23 -35.69
C GLY A 636 11.71 4.65 -35.22
N ASN A 637 12.66 4.77 -36.15
CA ASN A 637 14.00 5.26 -35.86
C ASN A 637 14.21 6.61 -36.55
N ASP A 638 15.04 7.45 -35.94
CA ASP A 638 15.40 8.77 -36.47
C ASP A 638 14.15 9.64 -36.76
N LEU A 639 13.12 9.53 -35.90
CA LEU A 639 11.91 10.34 -35.98
C LEU A 639 12.23 11.76 -35.48
N TYR A 640 11.97 12.78 -36.29
CA TYR A 640 12.21 14.17 -35.93
C TYR A 640 10.99 15.04 -36.27
N PRO A 641 10.43 15.79 -35.31
CA PRO A 641 9.28 16.66 -35.54
C PRO A 641 9.61 17.74 -36.56
N SER A 642 8.72 17.93 -37.53
CA SER A 642 8.90 18.86 -38.64
C SER A 642 8.35 20.27 -38.39
N GLY A 643 7.77 20.51 -37.22
CA GLY A 643 7.26 21.81 -36.78
C GLY A 643 6.54 21.76 -35.42
N PRO A 644 6.04 22.90 -34.90
CA PRO A 644 5.44 22.98 -33.56
C PRO A 644 4.12 22.21 -33.40
N ASN A 645 3.47 21.83 -34.51
CA ASN A 645 2.24 21.02 -34.51
C ASN A 645 2.51 19.53 -34.80
N ASP A 646 3.76 19.16 -35.07
CA ASP A 646 4.15 17.75 -35.21
C ASP A 646 4.27 17.16 -33.80
N ARG A 647 3.10 16.87 -33.21
CA ARG A 647 2.88 16.36 -31.86
C ARG A 647 2.00 15.11 -31.89
N LEU A 648 2.30 14.16 -31.03
CA LEU A 648 1.55 12.92 -30.85
C LEU A 648 1.04 12.82 -29.41
N TYR A 649 -0.28 12.83 -29.24
CA TYR A 649 -0.93 12.59 -27.94
C TYR A 649 -1.60 11.22 -27.98
N VAL A 650 -1.26 10.34 -27.03
CA VAL A 650 -1.76 8.96 -26.98
C VAL A 650 -2.35 8.64 -25.61
N TYR A 651 -3.49 7.95 -25.61
CA TYR A 651 -4.21 7.54 -24.39
C TYR A 651 -4.55 6.05 -24.43
N SER A 652 -4.01 5.26 -23.51
CA SER A 652 -4.42 3.85 -23.35
C SER A 652 -5.43 3.71 -22.22
N ILE A 653 -6.62 3.20 -22.52
CA ILE A 653 -7.69 3.05 -21.52
C ILE A 653 -7.43 1.84 -20.61
N ASN A 654 -7.04 0.71 -21.20
CA ASN A 654 -6.92 -0.57 -20.49
C ASN A 654 -5.72 -1.41 -20.97
N GLY A 655 -4.65 -0.76 -21.43
CA GLY A 655 -3.39 -1.39 -21.84
C GLY A 655 -2.18 -0.55 -21.45
N ASN A 656 -1.05 -0.81 -22.09
CA ASN A 656 0.24 -0.15 -21.83
C ASN A 656 0.65 0.72 -23.03
N ILE A 657 1.58 1.66 -22.81
CA ILE A 657 2.18 2.45 -23.90
C ILE A 657 3.65 2.06 -24.04
N GLU A 658 4.07 1.69 -25.25
CA GLU A 658 5.42 1.21 -25.53
C GLU A 658 6.09 2.04 -26.64
N PHE A 659 7.18 2.71 -26.30
CA PHE A 659 8.05 3.42 -27.23
C PHE A 659 9.15 2.48 -27.74
N GLN A 660 8.93 1.93 -28.94
CA GLN A 660 9.90 1.17 -29.74
C GLN A 660 10.65 2.10 -30.71
N THR A 661 11.20 3.19 -30.19
CA THR A 661 11.87 4.23 -30.98
C THR A 661 13.34 4.37 -30.61
N SER A 662 14.19 4.73 -31.57
CA SER A 662 15.60 5.06 -31.30
C SER A 662 16.05 6.33 -32.03
N ASN A 663 16.99 7.07 -31.43
CA ASN A 663 17.51 8.36 -31.91
C ASN A 663 16.39 9.35 -32.30
N SER A 664 15.28 9.34 -31.58
CA SER A 664 14.03 9.97 -32.00
C SER A 664 13.61 11.08 -31.06
N THR A 665 13.14 12.19 -31.60
CA THR A 665 12.43 13.23 -30.86
C THR A 665 10.92 13.07 -31.08
N ILE A 666 10.13 13.10 -30.01
CA ILE A 666 8.67 13.04 -30.04
C ILE A 666 8.15 14.22 -29.22
N ASN A 667 7.33 15.07 -29.83
CA ASN A 667 6.62 16.11 -29.07
C ASN A 667 5.27 15.55 -28.61
N GLY A 668 4.90 15.75 -27.35
CA GLY A 668 3.53 15.52 -26.89
C GLY A 668 3.38 14.68 -25.63
N LEU A 669 2.34 13.84 -25.60
CA LEU A 669 1.77 13.29 -24.38
C LEU A 669 1.57 11.78 -24.49
N ALA A 670 1.96 11.07 -23.44
CA ALA A 670 1.55 9.68 -23.22
C ALA A 670 0.82 9.56 -21.90
N TYR A 671 -0.43 9.09 -21.95
CA TYR A 671 -1.30 9.01 -20.78
C TYR A 671 -1.91 7.60 -20.64
N ALA A 672 -1.57 6.89 -19.57
CA ALA A 672 -1.99 5.51 -19.33
C ALA A 672 -2.35 5.29 -17.85
N PRO A 673 -3.57 5.65 -17.41
CA PRO A 673 -3.92 5.57 -15.98
C PRO A 673 -4.09 4.13 -15.47
N GLY A 674 -4.24 3.17 -16.38
CA GLY A 674 -4.44 1.77 -16.07
C GLY A 674 -5.85 1.47 -15.58
N ASN A 675 -6.40 0.31 -15.91
CA ASN A 675 -7.71 -0.09 -15.42
C ASN A 675 -7.54 -0.93 -14.14
N PRO A 676 -8.20 -0.57 -13.01
CA PRO A 676 -8.18 -1.39 -11.79
C PRO A 676 -8.58 -2.87 -11.99
N THR A 677 -9.38 -3.19 -13.01
CA THR A 677 -9.75 -4.56 -13.39
C THR A 677 -8.71 -5.28 -14.26
N LYS A 678 -7.66 -4.59 -14.69
CA LYS A 678 -6.53 -5.13 -15.46
C LYS A 678 -5.21 -4.67 -14.84
N PRO A 679 -4.69 -5.37 -13.82
CA PRO A 679 -3.58 -4.86 -12.98
C PRO A 679 -2.27 -4.57 -13.75
N ASN A 680 -2.06 -5.23 -14.90
CA ASN A 680 -0.91 -5.04 -15.79
C ASN A 680 -1.17 -4.01 -16.91
N SER A 681 -2.07 -3.05 -16.68
CA SER A 681 -2.36 -1.95 -17.59
C SER A 681 -2.05 -0.60 -16.94
N GLY A 682 -1.77 0.40 -17.77
CA GLY A 682 -1.32 1.73 -17.35
C GLY A 682 0.21 1.89 -17.39
N ASN A 683 0.95 0.86 -17.77
CA ASN A 683 2.41 0.90 -17.72
C ASN A 683 2.96 1.63 -18.94
N ILE A 684 4.03 2.41 -18.76
CA ILE A 684 4.74 3.07 -19.88
C ILE A 684 6.19 2.60 -19.95
N TYR A 685 6.60 2.17 -21.15
CA TYR A 685 7.90 1.55 -21.41
C TYR A 685 8.67 2.27 -22.54
N PHE A 686 9.98 2.42 -22.37
CA PHE A 686 10.91 2.89 -23.40
C PHE A 686 11.95 1.82 -23.70
N LYS A 687 11.87 1.18 -24.88
CA LYS A 687 12.71 0.02 -25.24
C LYS A 687 13.87 0.32 -26.19
N GLY A 688 13.93 1.52 -26.77
CA GLY A 688 15.05 1.95 -27.63
C GLY A 688 15.89 3.07 -27.01
N ILE A 689 16.91 3.51 -27.74
CA ILE A 689 18.00 4.36 -27.21
C ILE A 689 17.93 5.80 -27.75
N ASN A 690 18.49 6.76 -27.01
CA ASN A 690 18.63 8.17 -27.38
C ASN A 690 17.30 8.82 -27.80
N ASN A 691 16.25 8.64 -26.99
CA ASN A 691 14.95 9.26 -27.24
C ASN A 691 14.85 10.61 -26.53
N THR A 692 14.18 11.58 -27.17
CA THR A 692 13.82 12.86 -26.57
C THR A 692 12.31 13.02 -26.59
N ILE A 693 11.68 13.14 -25.42
CA ILE A 693 10.27 13.55 -25.31
C ILE A 693 10.23 15.04 -25.01
N ASN A 694 9.51 15.81 -25.81
CA ASN A 694 9.18 17.21 -25.51
C ASN A 694 7.71 17.28 -25.06
N GLY A 695 7.47 17.16 -23.76
CA GLY A 695 6.16 17.06 -23.15
C GLY A 695 6.15 16.20 -21.89
N SER A 696 5.00 15.57 -21.59
CA SER A 696 4.75 14.82 -20.35
C SER A 696 4.44 13.34 -20.61
N VAL A 697 4.93 12.48 -19.70
CA VAL A 697 4.69 11.03 -19.68
C VAL A 697 4.05 10.66 -18.35
N ALA A 698 2.78 10.26 -18.39
CA ALA A 698 1.97 9.96 -17.22
C ALA A 698 1.39 8.53 -17.29
N GLY A 699 1.73 7.68 -16.32
CA GLY A 699 1.33 6.27 -16.29
C GLY A 699 0.96 5.77 -14.89
N LYS A 700 0.40 4.56 -14.82
CA LYS A 700 0.21 3.84 -13.56
C LYS A 700 1.56 3.47 -12.93
N ASP A 701 2.39 2.75 -13.69
CA ASP A 701 3.76 2.37 -13.34
C ASP A 701 4.66 2.73 -14.54
N LEU A 702 5.88 3.20 -14.28
CA LEU A 702 6.81 3.56 -15.34
C LEU A 702 8.15 2.88 -15.11
N ASP A 703 8.62 2.16 -16.13
CA ASP A 703 9.92 1.49 -16.11
C ASP A 703 10.73 1.89 -17.34
N PHE A 704 11.84 2.59 -17.09
CA PHE A 704 12.76 3.04 -18.10
C PHE A 704 14.05 2.24 -18.02
N SER A 705 14.22 1.27 -18.92
CA SER A 705 15.50 0.63 -19.25
C SER A 705 16.27 1.42 -20.32
N ALA A 706 16.24 2.75 -20.23
CA ALA A 706 16.65 3.63 -21.32
C ALA A 706 18.15 3.95 -21.29
N ALA A 707 18.76 3.97 -22.48
CA ALA A 707 20.05 4.61 -22.68
C ALA A 707 19.85 5.97 -23.33
N GLY A 708 19.99 7.04 -22.54
CA GLY A 708 19.93 8.42 -23.05
C GLY A 708 18.51 8.94 -23.31
N LEU A 709 17.54 8.62 -22.45
CA LEU A 709 16.23 9.28 -22.49
C LEU A 709 16.37 10.72 -21.97
N THR A 710 15.93 11.68 -22.78
CA THR A 710 15.75 13.07 -22.36
C THR A 710 14.25 13.38 -22.35
N VAL A 711 13.75 13.98 -21.27
CA VAL A 711 12.41 14.55 -21.21
C VAL A 711 12.55 16.06 -20.99
N ASN A 712 11.98 16.84 -21.89
CA ASN A 712 11.91 18.29 -21.80
C ASN A 712 10.46 18.68 -21.55
N HIS A 713 10.21 19.29 -20.41
CA HIS A 713 8.90 19.70 -19.94
C HIS A 713 8.98 21.13 -19.42
N VAL A 714 7.85 21.83 -19.42
CA VAL A 714 7.69 23.15 -18.80
C VAL A 714 6.34 23.13 -18.10
N GLN A 715 6.27 23.56 -16.83
CA GLN A 715 4.99 23.70 -16.13
C GLN A 715 4.04 24.60 -16.93
N GLY A 716 2.76 24.23 -16.96
CA GLY A 716 1.74 24.88 -17.75
C GLY A 716 1.84 24.68 -19.28
N GLN A 717 2.67 23.74 -19.76
CA GLN A 717 2.72 23.38 -21.18
C GLN A 717 1.38 22.79 -21.69
N PHE A 718 0.53 22.29 -20.79
CA PHE A 718 -0.64 21.49 -21.12
C PHE A 718 -1.98 22.00 -20.56
N ASP A 719 -2.08 23.24 -20.05
CA ASP A 719 -3.32 23.87 -19.53
C ASP A 719 -4.52 23.68 -20.47
N SER A 720 -4.27 23.80 -21.78
CA SER A 720 -5.29 23.67 -22.82
C SER A 720 -5.82 22.25 -22.99
N VAL A 721 -5.04 21.24 -22.61
CA VAL A 721 -5.42 19.82 -22.56
C VAL A 721 -6.20 19.55 -21.28
N GLU A 722 -5.75 20.07 -20.14
CA GLU A 722 -6.42 19.93 -18.84
C GLU A 722 -7.78 20.61 -18.87
N SER A 723 -7.84 21.87 -19.28
CA SER A 723 -9.09 22.63 -19.50
C SER A 723 -10.06 21.93 -20.46
N LYS A 724 -9.55 21.15 -21.43
CA LYS A 724 -10.39 20.45 -22.44
C LYS A 724 -10.90 19.10 -21.94
N TYR A 725 -10.12 18.36 -21.15
CA TYR A 725 -10.43 16.96 -20.82
C TYR A 725 -10.48 16.61 -19.34
N PHE A 726 -9.81 17.33 -18.44
CA PHE A 726 -9.82 16.99 -17.02
C PHE A 726 -11.14 17.41 -16.36
N GLU A 727 -11.47 16.80 -15.22
CA GLU A 727 -12.60 17.25 -14.42
C GLU A 727 -12.12 18.41 -13.56
N SER A 728 -12.60 19.62 -13.84
CA SER A 728 -12.20 20.83 -13.11
C SER A 728 -12.72 20.77 -11.66
N THR A 729 -11.82 20.65 -10.70
CA THR A 729 -12.13 20.73 -9.27
C THR A 729 -12.28 22.20 -8.86
N SER A 730 -13.23 22.47 -7.96
CA SER A 730 -13.34 23.78 -7.31
C SER A 730 -12.49 23.78 -6.04
N TYR A 731 -11.92 24.92 -5.66
CA TYR A 731 -11.15 25.06 -4.40
C TYR A 731 -11.89 24.46 -3.19
N LEU A 732 -13.21 24.63 -3.11
CA LEU A 732 -14.04 24.07 -2.03
C LEU A 732 -13.97 22.53 -1.93
N ASN A 733 -13.83 21.81 -3.05
CA ASN A 733 -13.70 20.35 -3.01
C ASN A 733 -12.32 19.94 -2.48
N SER A 734 -11.25 20.61 -2.93
CA SER A 734 -9.90 20.45 -2.36
C SER A 734 -9.90 20.64 -0.84
N VAL A 735 -10.49 21.75 -0.35
CA VAL A 735 -10.64 22.00 1.10
C VAL A 735 -11.40 20.89 1.81
N LYS A 736 -12.54 20.45 1.26
CA LYS A 736 -13.35 19.36 1.85
C LYS A 736 -12.60 18.04 1.89
N ASP A 737 -11.79 17.75 0.89
CA ASP A 737 -11.10 16.48 0.78
C ASP A 737 -9.92 16.42 1.76
N THR A 738 -9.12 17.49 1.84
CA THR A 738 -8.02 17.59 2.81
C THR A 738 -8.52 17.73 4.26
N ALA A 739 -9.63 18.44 4.50
CA ALA A 739 -10.25 18.51 5.83
C ALA A 739 -10.74 17.13 6.34
N ARG A 740 -11.13 16.21 5.45
CA ARG A 740 -11.43 14.82 5.84
C ARG A 740 -10.16 14.01 6.14
N ALA A 741 -9.05 14.28 5.44
CA ALA A 741 -7.76 13.65 5.74
C ALA A 741 -7.28 14.04 7.15
N LEU A 742 -7.42 15.32 7.54
CA LEU A 742 -7.16 15.74 8.92
C LEU A 742 -8.04 15.03 9.95
N VAL A 743 -9.32 14.79 9.66
CA VAL A 743 -10.20 14.00 10.54
C VAL A 743 -9.66 12.57 10.72
N ASP A 744 -9.11 11.97 9.67
CA ASP A 744 -8.52 10.63 9.71
C ASP A 744 -7.23 10.58 10.55
N LEU A 745 -6.39 11.62 10.52
CA LEU A 745 -5.19 11.72 11.38
C LEU A 745 -5.52 11.68 12.88
N PHE A 746 -6.70 12.17 13.27
CA PHE A 746 -7.16 12.15 14.67
C PHE A 746 -8.14 11.00 14.99
N ALA A 747 -8.48 10.12 14.04
CA ALA A 747 -9.40 9.02 14.28
C ALA A 747 -8.86 8.03 15.34
N GLY A 748 -9.74 7.46 16.16
CA GLY A 748 -9.36 6.59 17.29
C GLY A 748 -8.87 7.32 18.54
N SER A 749 -8.46 8.59 18.44
CA SER A 749 -7.97 9.37 19.57
C SER A 749 -9.09 9.86 20.52
N LYS A 750 -8.74 10.27 21.75
CA LYS A 750 -9.67 10.90 22.70
C LYS A 750 -10.25 12.25 22.24
N ASN A 751 -9.74 12.81 21.15
CA ASN A 751 -10.02 14.18 20.74
C ASN A 751 -11.47 14.34 20.23
N LYS A 752 -11.95 15.58 20.20
CA LYS A 752 -13.21 15.94 19.55
C LYS A 752 -12.96 16.94 18.42
N MET A 753 -13.71 16.81 17.34
CA MET A 753 -13.67 17.78 16.24
C MET A 753 -15.07 18.18 15.76
N SER A 754 -15.21 19.41 15.26
CA SER A 754 -16.39 19.90 14.56
C SER A 754 -15.99 20.60 13.27
N VAL A 755 -16.95 20.71 12.35
CA VAL A 755 -16.86 21.63 11.20
C VAL A 755 -17.96 22.69 11.27
N ILE A 756 -17.62 23.92 10.92
CA ILE A 756 -18.53 25.06 10.76
C ILE A 756 -18.25 25.65 9.37
N GLN A 757 -19.20 25.49 8.45
CA GLN A 757 -19.14 26.21 7.17
C GLN A 757 -19.68 27.64 7.34
N TYR A 758 -19.15 28.62 6.61
CA TYR A 758 -19.68 29.98 6.60
C TYR A 758 -19.69 30.59 5.19
N SER A 759 -20.72 31.39 4.91
CA SER A 759 -20.79 32.24 3.71
C SER A 759 -21.30 33.63 4.12
N ASP A 760 -22.55 33.99 3.82
CA ASP A 760 -23.16 35.21 4.36
C ASP A 760 -23.33 35.16 5.89
N SER A 761 -23.34 33.95 6.44
CA SER A 761 -23.50 33.61 7.85
C SER A 761 -23.02 32.18 8.11
N ALA A 762 -22.76 31.86 9.38
CA ALA A 762 -22.47 30.50 9.83
C ALA A 762 -23.73 29.77 10.36
N ASN A 763 -24.93 30.21 9.97
CA ASN A 763 -26.20 29.76 10.53
C ASN A 763 -26.50 28.26 10.31
N ASN A 764 -26.12 27.71 9.16
CA ASN A 764 -26.59 26.41 8.67
C ASN A 764 -25.75 25.21 9.16
N ASN A 765 -25.33 25.21 10.43
CA ASN A 765 -24.43 24.20 11.00
C ASN A 765 -25.09 23.34 12.10
N HIS A 766 -24.47 22.19 12.40
CA HIS A 766 -24.95 21.26 13.43
C HIS A 766 -24.51 21.68 14.85
N PHE A 767 -23.40 22.43 14.97
CA PHE A 767 -22.82 22.89 16.24
C PHE A 767 -22.62 21.74 17.27
N LYS A 768 -22.05 20.62 16.81
CA LYS A 768 -21.73 19.44 17.61
C LYS A 768 -20.22 19.18 17.53
N LEU A 769 -19.57 19.01 18.68
CA LEU A 769 -18.26 18.37 18.78
C LEU A 769 -18.44 16.84 18.67
N TYR A 770 -17.85 16.23 17.65
CA TYR A 770 -17.89 14.80 17.37
C TYR A 770 -16.71 14.11 18.06
N ASN A 771 -16.95 12.99 18.74
CA ASN A 771 -15.92 12.23 19.46
C ASN A 771 -15.13 11.33 18.49
N LEU A 772 -13.84 11.56 18.33
CA LEU A 772 -13.01 10.86 17.33
C LEU A 772 -12.58 9.45 17.75
N SER A 773 -12.76 9.08 19.02
CA SER A 773 -12.66 7.67 19.46
C SER A 773 -13.85 6.81 19.00
N SER A 774 -14.88 7.43 18.41
CA SER A 774 -16.03 6.74 17.84
C SER A 774 -15.98 6.77 16.31
N GLU A 775 -15.64 5.63 15.70
CA GLU A 775 -15.71 5.36 14.25
C GLU A 775 -16.99 5.91 13.60
N LYS A 776 -18.13 5.75 14.26
CA LYS A 776 -19.42 6.29 13.78
C LYS A 776 -19.42 7.81 13.73
N GLU A 777 -18.92 8.49 14.77
CA GLU A 777 -18.92 9.96 14.81
C GLU A 777 -17.86 10.57 13.89
N VAL A 778 -16.72 9.88 13.71
CA VAL A 778 -15.74 10.16 12.65
C VAL A 778 -16.43 10.14 11.28
N ASN A 779 -17.15 9.06 10.96
CA ASN A 779 -17.87 8.92 9.70
C ASN A 779 -18.99 9.97 9.53
N ASP A 780 -19.75 10.29 10.59
CA ASP A 780 -20.76 11.36 10.57
C ASP A 780 -20.12 12.75 10.32
N LEU A 781 -18.92 13.02 10.87
CA LEU A 781 -18.17 14.26 10.64
C LEU A 781 -17.61 14.33 9.21
N LYS A 782 -16.95 13.27 8.72
CA LYS A 782 -16.44 13.19 7.34
C LYS A 782 -17.55 13.37 6.32
N LYS A 783 -18.72 12.78 6.58
CA LYS A 783 -19.93 13.00 5.77
C LYS A 783 -20.38 14.46 5.84
N ARG A 784 -20.41 15.07 7.02
CA ARG A 784 -20.79 16.48 7.17
C ARG A 784 -19.89 17.43 6.37
N ILE A 785 -18.58 17.16 6.34
CA ILE A 785 -17.60 17.90 5.51
C ILE A 785 -17.90 17.68 4.02
N LYS A 786 -18.07 16.41 3.59
CA LYS A 786 -18.43 16.07 2.20
C LYS A 786 -19.70 16.75 1.71
N ASP A 787 -20.71 16.88 2.58
CA ASP A 787 -22.01 17.48 2.30
C ASP A 787 -22.02 19.02 2.35
N ILE A 788 -20.88 19.69 2.64
CA ILE A 788 -20.74 21.16 2.51
C ILE A 788 -20.97 21.54 1.04
N LYS A 789 -21.83 22.54 0.85
CA LYS A 789 -22.28 22.99 -0.47
C LYS A 789 -21.64 24.32 -0.88
N PRO A 790 -21.33 24.48 -2.18
CA PRO A 790 -21.03 25.79 -2.75
C PRO A 790 -22.23 26.73 -2.62
N GLU A 791 -22.05 27.92 -2.02
CA GLU A 791 -23.04 29.01 -2.09
C GLU A 791 -22.69 29.95 -3.24
N THR A 792 -23.66 30.53 -3.95
CA THR A 792 -23.39 31.35 -5.15
C THR A 792 -23.40 32.86 -4.90
N SER A 793 -23.39 33.29 -3.63
CA SER A 793 -23.52 34.70 -3.25
C SER A 793 -22.23 35.51 -3.40
N GLY A 794 -21.06 34.86 -3.36
CA GLY A 794 -19.76 35.52 -3.18
C GLY A 794 -19.61 36.21 -1.82
N TYR A 795 -20.51 35.95 -0.87
CA TYR A 795 -20.53 36.61 0.43
C TYR A 795 -19.80 35.79 1.48
N SER A 796 -18.91 36.46 2.22
CA SER A 796 -18.03 35.85 3.21
C SER A 796 -18.09 36.62 4.53
N ASN A 797 -18.42 35.91 5.61
CA ASN A 797 -18.63 36.43 6.96
C ASN A 797 -17.78 35.63 7.95
N MET A 798 -16.45 35.72 7.77
CA MET A 798 -15.45 35.00 8.57
C MET A 798 -15.62 35.23 10.07
N GLY A 799 -15.90 36.47 10.48
CA GLY A 799 -16.21 36.82 11.87
C GLY A 799 -17.41 36.05 12.44
N ASP A 800 -18.46 35.77 11.65
CA ASP A 800 -19.58 34.93 12.11
C ASP A 800 -19.18 33.46 12.25
N GLY A 801 -18.35 32.94 11.33
CA GLY A 801 -17.76 31.59 11.43
C GLY A 801 -16.93 31.41 12.70
N MET A 802 -15.96 32.30 12.91
CA MET A 802 -15.11 32.37 14.10
C MET A 802 -15.94 32.51 15.39
N ARG A 803 -16.96 33.39 15.39
CA ARG A 803 -17.88 33.59 16.53
C ARG A 803 -18.60 32.29 16.90
N ARG A 804 -19.15 31.56 15.91
CA ARG A 804 -19.82 30.29 16.21
C ARG A 804 -18.86 29.21 16.68
N ALA A 805 -17.60 29.20 16.23
CA ALA A 805 -16.56 28.30 16.71
C ALA A 805 -16.17 28.59 18.17
N TYR A 806 -15.92 29.86 18.50
CA TYR A 806 -15.67 30.33 19.87
C TYR A 806 -16.79 29.87 20.84
N HIS A 807 -18.06 30.11 20.47
CA HIS A 807 -19.20 29.72 21.32
C HIS A 807 -19.40 28.21 21.38
N LEU A 808 -19.04 27.45 20.35
CA LEU A 808 -19.08 25.99 20.41
C LEU A 808 -18.07 25.44 21.42
N LEU A 809 -16.83 25.96 21.41
CA LEU A 809 -15.74 25.55 22.30
C LEU A 809 -15.89 26.04 23.74
N ASN A 810 -16.67 27.11 23.98
CA ASN A 810 -16.88 27.68 25.32
C ASN A 810 -18.24 27.32 25.97
N LYS A 811 -19.02 26.40 25.38
CA LYS A 811 -20.27 25.91 25.96
C LYS A 811 -20.05 25.18 27.29
N PRO A 812 -20.85 25.46 28.34
CA PRO A 812 -20.81 24.70 29.58
C PRO A 812 -21.26 23.24 29.41
N PRO A 813 -20.70 22.27 30.18
CA PRO A 813 -19.61 22.45 31.14
C PRO A 813 -18.28 22.72 30.43
N LYS A 814 -17.47 23.66 30.97
CA LYS A 814 -16.18 23.98 30.37
C LYS A 814 -15.25 22.76 30.43
N SER A 815 -14.85 22.26 29.27
CA SER A 815 -13.80 21.25 29.14
C SER A 815 -12.43 21.83 29.54
N GLN A 816 -11.58 20.98 30.13
CA GLN A 816 -10.15 21.22 30.36
C GLN A 816 -9.28 20.81 29.15
N ALA A 817 -9.92 20.38 28.05
CA ALA A 817 -9.26 20.12 26.78
C ALA A 817 -8.64 21.40 26.20
N GLU A 818 -7.54 21.24 25.46
CA GLU A 818 -6.92 22.32 24.69
C GLU A 818 -7.76 22.57 23.43
N LYS A 819 -7.94 23.84 23.07
CA LYS A 819 -8.97 24.26 22.11
C LYS A 819 -8.35 24.93 20.92
N TYR A 820 -8.78 24.52 19.72
CA TYR A 820 -8.24 25.00 18.46
C TYR A 820 -9.36 25.44 17.52
N ILE A 821 -9.17 26.59 16.87
CA ILE A 821 -9.98 27.03 15.73
C ILE A 821 -9.06 27.08 14.52
N ILE A 822 -9.36 26.29 13.49
CA ILE A 822 -8.60 26.30 12.24
C ILE A 822 -9.49 26.93 11.17
N VAL A 823 -9.16 28.15 10.77
CA VAL A 823 -9.89 28.94 9.76
C VAL A 823 -9.27 28.70 8.39
N LEU A 824 -10.08 28.18 7.47
CA LEU A 824 -9.77 28.04 6.05
C LEU A 824 -10.43 29.20 5.32
N ALA A 825 -9.66 30.26 5.11
CA ALA A 825 -10.09 31.46 4.41
C ALA A 825 -10.09 31.19 2.89
N GLY A 826 -11.20 31.50 2.24
CA GLY A 826 -11.35 31.37 0.79
C GLY A 826 -11.62 32.67 0.06
N SER A 827 -11.70 33.77 0.80
CA SER A 827 -11.99 35.11 0.33
C SER A 827 -11.79 36.13 1.45
N GLU A 828 -11.63 37.42 1.09
CA GLU A 828 -11.75 38.50 2.07
C GLU A 828 -13.16 38.48 2.68
N PRO A 829 -13.31 38.62 4.01
CA PRO A 829 -14.61 38.82 4.60
C PRO A 829 -15.21 40.11 4.01
N ASN A 830 -16.45 40.05 3.57
CA ASN A 830 -17.20 41.15 2.94
C ASN A 830 -18.64 41.29 3.51
N ARG A 831 -18.95 40.50 4.53
CA ARG A 831 -20.16 40.58 5.35
C ARG A 831 -19.82 40.53 6.83
N TRP A 832 -20.68 41.13 7.63
CA TRP A 832 -20.65 41.06 9.09
C TRP A 832 -22.06 40.99 9.67
N THR A 833 -22.14 40.73 10.98
CA THR A 833 -23.41 40.56 11.69
C THR A 833 -23.56 41.61 12.79
N SER A 834 -24.61 42.44 12.73
CA SER A 834 -24.98 43.35 13.82
C SER A 834 -25.94 42.70 14.82
N THR A 835 -26.04 43.26 16.03
CA THR A 835 -27.02 42.83 17.05
C THR A 835 -28.45 43.19 16.65
N SER A 836 -28.65 44.29 15.92
CA SER A 836 -29.97 44.74 15.45
C SER A 836 -29.94 45.26 14.00
N GLY A 837 -31.13 45.41 13.42
CA GLY A 837 -31.31 46.07 12.12
C GLY A 837 -31.15 47.60 12.15
N LEU A 838 -30.94 48.23 13.31
CA LEU A 838 -31.01 49.70 13.49
C LEU A 838 -29.69 50.35 13.96
N ASP A 839 -28.78 49.57 14.53
CA ASP A 839 -27.47 50.03 15.00
C ASP A 839 -26.32 49.30 14.28
N LEU A 840 -25.10 49.81 14.53
CA LEU A 840 -23.83 49.26 14.05
C LEU A 840 -23.10 48.47 15.15
N GLN A 841 -23.81 47.96 16.15
CA GLN A 841 -23.20 47.18 17.22
C GLN A 841 -22.94 45.75 16.73
N PRO A 842 -21.69 45.25 16.74
CA PRO A 842 -21.38 43.90 16.27
C PRO A 842 -21.98 42.82 17.17
N LYS A 843 -22.46 41.73 16.56
CA LYS A 843 -23.00 40.59 17.30
C LYS A 843 -21.85 39.73 17.85
N THR A 844 -21.68 39.69 19.16
CA THR A 844 -20.64 38.90 19.83
C THR A 844 -21.19 37.69 20.61
N ASP A 845 -22.49 37.64 20.94
CA ASP A 845 -23.16 36.52 21.63
C ASP A 845 -23.49 35.34 20.68
N ASP A 846 -23.74 34.12 21.20
CA ASP A 846 -24.09 32.93 20.39
C ASP A 846 -25.43 33.11 19.64
N GLY A 847 -25.77 32.13 18.80
CA GLY A 847 -27.01 32.07 18.05
C GLY A 847 -26.89 32.70 16.67
N ASN A 848 -28.02 32.72 15.97
CA ASN A 848 -28.07 32.97 14.55
C ASN A 848 -27.78 34.43 14.20
N ALA A 849 -27.03 34.61 13.11
CA ALA A 849 -26.88 35.89 12.45
C ALA A 849 -28.19 36.26 11.73
N ARG A 850 -28.91 37.25 12.27
CA ARG A 850 -30.22 37.71 11.75
C ARG A 850 -30.15 39.07 11.07
N HIS A 851 -29.09 39.83 11.32
CA HIS A 851 -28.91 41.19 10.81
C HIS A 851 -27.58 41.25 10.07
N LEU A 852 -27.58 40.69 8.87
CA LEU A 852 -26.42 40.68 7.98
C LEU A 852 -26.22 42.07 7.38
N ARG A 853 -24.96 42.48 7.29
CA ARG A 853 -24.51 43.78 6.83
C ARG A 853 -23.43 43.62 5.77
N ALA A 854 -23.38 44.60 4.86
CA ALA A 854 -22.24 44.82 3.99
C ALA A 854 -21.33 45.89 4.61
N ASP A 855 -20.20 46.18 3.99
CA ASP A 855 -19.24 47.15 4.51
C ASP A 855 -19.74 48.59 4.41
N GLU A 856 -19.60 49.32 5.50
CA GLU A 856 -19.99 50.73 5.61
C GLU A 856 -18.76 51.59 5.97
N LEU A 857 -18.91 52.93 5.93
CA LEU A 857 -17.79 53.84 6.20
C LEU A 857 -17.33 53.85 7.67
N LEU A 858 -18.15 53.33 8.59
CA LEU A 858 -17.92 53.39 10.04
C LEU A 858 -17.60 52.04 10.67
N TYR A 859 -17.97 50.94 10.01
CA TYR A 859 -17.74 49.57 10.49
C TYR A 859 -17.90 48.59 9.32
N LYS A 860 -17.04 47.55 9.27
CA LYS A 860 -16.86 46.64 8.15
C LYS A 860 -16.70 45.18 8.60
N SER A 861 -16.70 44.29 7.62
CA SER A 861 -16.33 42.89 7.71
C SER A 861 -14.99 42.61 8.39
N LEU A 862 -13.96 43.40 8.07
CA LEU A 862 -12.63 43.30 8.68
C LEU A 862 -12.70 43.66 10.17
N ASP A 863 -13.26 44.83 10.50
CA ASP A 863 -13.44 45.27 11.90
C ASP A 863 -14.19 44.20 12.72
N TYR A 864 -15.20 43.54 12.11
CA TYR A 864 -15.93 42.44 12.75
C TYR A 864 -15.09 41.17 12.97
N ALA A 865 -14.25 40.80 12.01
CA ALA A 865 -13.35 39.66 12.14
C ALA A 865 -12.24 39.93 13.18
N GLU A 866 -11.72 41.16 13.25
CA GLU A 866 -10.75 41.61 14.26
C GLU A 866 -11.36 41.68 15.68
N ASP A 867 -12.59 42.18 15.83
CA ASP A 867 -13.31 42.22 17.11
C ASP A 867 -13.58 40.79 17.65
N ILE A 868 -14.01 39.87 16.78
CA ILE A 868 -14.21 38.47 17.14
C ILE A 868 -12.87 37.76 17.39
N GLY A 869 -11.83 38.10 16.64
CA GLY A 869 -10.45 37.67 16.88
C GLY A 869 -9.98 38.07 18.28
N SER A 870 -10.17 39.32 18.67
CA SER A 870 -9.79 39.82 19.99
C SER A 870 -10.47 39.04 21.13
N ILE A 871 -11.75 38.66 20.95
CA ILE A 871 -12.49 37.80 21.90
C ILE A 871 -11.91 36.36 21.96
N ILE A 872 -11.36 35.85 20.86
CA ILE A 872 -10.63 34.57 20.83
C ILE A 872 -9.27 34.71 21.54
N ALA A 873 -8.53 35.80 21.29
CA ALA A 873 -7.23 36.10 21.91
C ALA A 873 -7.30 36.24 23.44
N GLU A 874 -8.40 36.80 23.97
CA GLU A 874 -8.70 36.87 25.40
C GLU A 874 -9.13 35.52 26.03
N SER A 875 -9.09 34.42 25.27
CA SER A 875 -9.54 33.10 25.70
C SER A 875 -8.47 32.03 25.54
N ASN A 876 -8.64 30.88 26.20
CA ASN A 876 -7.73 29.73 26.04
C ASN A 876 -8.03 28.90 24.77
N ILE A 877 -8.13 29.59 23.63
CA ILE A 877 -8.35 28.98 22.31
C ILE A 877 -7.19 29.42 21.42
N LYS A 878 -6.49 28.46 20.81
CA LYS A 878 -5.37 28.69 19.88
C LYS A 878 -5.93 28.77 18.45
N PRO A 879 -5.93 29.94 17.79
CA PRO A 879 -6.40 30.04 16.41
C PRO A 879 -5.26 29.76 15.42
N ILE A 880 -5.62 29.17 14.29
CA ILE A 880 -4.75 28.88 13.16
C ILE A 880 -5.50 29.35 11.91
N PHE A 881 -4.81 30.09 11.04
CA PHE A 881 -5.38 30.61 9.79
C PHE A 881 -4.64 30.00 8.61
N ILE A 882 -5.40 29.62 7.59
CA ILE A 882 -4.91 29.09 6.32
C ILE A 882 -5.59 29.89 5.21
N ASP A 883 -4.79 30.57 4.41
CA ASP A 883 -5.23 31.12 3.13
C ASP A 883 -5.29 30.00 2.09
N PHE A 884 -6.46 29.83 1.49
CA PHE A 884 -6.69 28.97 0.33
C PHE A 884 -7.55 29.69 -0.73
N SER A 885 -7.45 31.02 -0.76
CA SER A 885 -8.23 31.86 -1.65
C SER A 885 -7.56 32.01 -3.03
N PRO A 886 -8.34 32.22 -4.12
CA PRO A 886 -7.81 32.45 -5.45
C PRO A 886 -7.33 33.91 -5.68
N ASP A 887 -7.68 34.82 -4.78
CA ASP A 887 -7.33 36.24 -4.83
C ASP A 887 -6.29 36.53 -3.71
N ASP A 888 -5.45 37.54 -3.85
CA ASP A 888 -4.53 37.95 -2.77
C ASP A 888 -5.32 38.61 -1.61
N ILE A 889 -5.39 37.92 -0.47
CA ILE A 889 -6.03 38.41 0.78
C ILE A 889 -5.02 38.65 1.90
N ASP A 890 -3.71 38.63 1.60
CA ASP A 890 -2.61 38.52 2.57
C ASP A 890 -2.73 39.53 3.72
N THR A 891 -2.96 40.80 3.36
CA THR A 891 -3.00 41.92 4.32
C THR A 891 -4.21 41.84 5.25
N VAL A 892 -5.34 41.37 4.73
CA VAL A 892 -6.60 41.27 5.47
C VAL A 892 -6.54 40.08 6.43
N LEU A 893 -6.03 38.93 5.96
CA LEU A 893 -5.89 37.74 6.79
C LEU A 893 -4.82 37.92 7.88
N GLU A 894 -3.70 38.60 7.60
CA GLU A 894 -2.68 38.92 8.61
C GLU A 894 -3.27 39.71 9.77
N ASN A 895 -4.02 40.79 9.49
CA ASN A 895 -4.62 41.62 10.53
C ASN A 895 -5.60 40.83 11.42
N ILE A 896 -6.41 39.95 10.82
CA ILE A 896 -7.35 39.09 11.55
C ILE A 896 -6.59 38.06 12.40
N ALA A 897 -5.55 37.45 11.84
CA ALA A 897 -4.73 36.45 12.53
C ALA A 897 -3.97 37.05 13.74
N VAL A 898 -3.34 38.21 13.55
CA VAL A 898 -2.69 39.00 14.61
C VAL A 898 -3.69 39.39 15.70
N SER A 899 -4.85 39.93 15.31
CA SER A 899 -5.90 40.34 16.27
C SER A 899 -6.50 39.15 17.02
N SER A 900 -6.44 37.95 16.42
CA SER A 900 -6.86 36.70 17.05
C SER A 900 -5.84 36.11 18.01
N GLY A 901 -4.60 36.62 18.05
CA GLY A 901 -3.52 36.04 18.84
C GLY A 901 -2.99 34.73 18.27
N ALA A 902 -3.06 34.54 16.95
CA ALA A 902 -2.36 33.43 16.28
C ALA A 902 -0.84 33.55 16.52
N LYS A 903 -0.12 32.42 16.45
CA LYS A 903 1.36 32.41 16.55
C LYS A 903 1.98 32.82 15.21
N VAL A 904 3.11 33.52 15.25
CA VAL A 904 3.92 33.76 14.05
C VAL A 904 4.55 32.46 13.56
N ILE A 905 4.42 32.18 12.27
CA ILE A 905 5.09 31.08 11.58
C ILE A 905 6.51 31.54 11.24
N THR A 906 7.51 30.85 11.79
CA THR A 906 8.92 31.27 11.73
C THR A 906 9.48 31.34 10.30
N GLU A 907 8.96 30.51 9.40
CA GLU A 907 9.41 30.39 8.01
C GLU A 907 8.97 31.58 7.14
N THR A 908 7.74 32.06 7.35
CA THR A 908 7.12 33.13 6.53
C THR A 908 7.15 34.49 7.22
N GLY A 909 7.25 34.52 8.55
CA GLY A 909 7.08 35.73 9.37
C GLY A 909 5.63 36.23 9.48
N LYS A 910 4.65 35.47 8.95
CA LYS A 910 3.22 35.78 9.01
C LYS A 910 2.51 34.99 10.11
N HIS A 911 1.26 35.36 10.40
CA HIS A 911 0.41 34.70 11.40
C HIS A 911 -0.60 33.70 10.79
N PHE A 912 -0.47 33.41 9.50
CA PHE A 912 -1.25 32.43 8.76
C PHE A 912 -0.39 31.65 7.74
N TYR A 913 -0.81 30.44 7.41
CA TYR A 913 -0.23 29.62 6.36
C TYR A 913 -0.88 29.96 5.02
N SER A 914 -0.14 29.91 3.90
CA SER A 914 -0.71 30.06 2.56
C SER A 914 -0.60 28.74 1.79
N ALA A 915 -1.68 28.31 1.14
CA ALA A 915 -1.72 27.14 0.27
C ALA A 915 -2.30 27.51 -1.09
N SER A 916 -1.62 27.13 -2.18
CA SER A 916 -2.08 27.39 -3.54
C SER A 916 -2.91 26.22 -4.10
N ASN A 917 -2.62 25.01 -3.62
CA ASN A 917 -3.21 23.75 -4.10
C ASN A 917 -3.48 22.76 -2.94
N SER A 918 -4.18 21.67 -3.23
CA SER A 918 -4.56 20.64 -2.25
C SER A 918 -3.38 19.96 -1.53
N PHE A 919 -2.21 19.92 -2.16
CA PHE A 919 -0.99 19.33 -1.60
C PHE A 919 -0.32 20.26 -0.58
N ASP A 920 -0.20 21.56 -0.88
CA ASP A 920 0.24 22.56 0.10
C ASP A 920 -0.67 22.53 1.33
N LEU A 921 -1.98 22.52 1.08
CA LEU A 921 -3.00 22.47 2.13
C LEU A 921 -2.87 21.21 3.00
N LEU A 922 -2.52 20.06 2.41
CA LEU A 922 -2.26 18.83 3.14
C LEU A 922 -0.98 18.94 3.99
N ARG A 923 0.13 19.44 3.43
CA ARG A 923 1.38 19.62 4.18
C ARG A 923 1.19 20.56 5.38
N ILE A 924 0.40 21.61 5.20
CA ILE A 924 0.00 22.52 6.27
C ILE A 924 -0.86 21.78 7.31
N PHE A 925 -1.80 20.92 6.90
CA PHE A 925 -2.56 20.11 7.86
C PHE A 925 -1.74 19.03 8.57
N ASP A 926 -0.74 18.42 7.92
CA ASP A 926 0.22 17.52 8.57
C ASP A 926 1.06 18.30 9.60
N SER A 927 1.54 19.49 9.25
CA SER A 927 2.24 20.40 10.18
C SER A 927 1.36 20.79 11.35
N ILE A 928 0.11 21.20 11.10
CA ILE A 928 -0.87 21.52 12.16
C ILE A 928 -1.18 20.29 13.00
N TYR A 929 -1.29 19.09 12.41
CA TYR A 929 -1.46 17.86 13.17
C TYR A 929 -0.27 17.65 14.11
N LEU A 930 0.97 17.74 13.63
CA LEU A 930 2.17 17.60 14.47
C LEU A 930 2.22 18.67 15.56
N ASP A 931 2.09 19.95 15.21
CA ASP A 931 2.10 21.07 16.16
C ASP A 931 1.01 20.90 17.22
N THR A 932 -0.23 20.63 16.81
CA THR A 932 -1.32 20.41 17.77
C THR A 932 -1.17 19.10 18.55
N PHE A 933 -0.47 18.09 18.04
CA PHE A 933 -0.20 16.84 18.73
C PHE A 933 0.83 17.01 19.86
N TYR A 934 1.91 17.76 19.61
CA TYR A 934 3.00 18.00 20.56
C TYR A 934 2.88 19.26 21.43
N ASP A 935 2.12 20.28 21.03
CA ASP A 935 1.81 21.46 21.86
C ASP A 935 0.83 21.04 22.97
N VAL A 936 1.40 20.67 24.11
CA VAL A 936 0.71 20.13 25.29
C VAL A 936 1.05 20.90 26.56
N SER A 937 0.09 21.02 27.46
CA SER A 937 0.26 21.68 28.76
C SER A 937 0.03 20.73 29.94
N LEU A 938 0.84 20.87 31.00
CA LEU A 938 0.63 20.18 32.27
C LEU A 938 -0.39 20.93 33.13
N ASN A 939 -1.32 20.17 33.70
CA ASN A 939 -2.37 20.64 34.59
C ASN A 939 -2.28 19.87 35.91
N ASN A 940 -2.77 20.45 36.99
CA ASN A 940 -2.69 19.91 38.35
C ASN A 940 -1.25 19.73 38.87
N VAL A 941 -0.35 20.64 38.54
CA VAL A 941 1.01 20.63 39.11
C VAL A 941 0.96 21.21 40.52
N VAL A 942 1.22 20.39 41.53
CA VAL A 942 1.01 20.76 42.94
C VAL A 942 2.31 21.25 43.57
N TYR A 943 2.28 22.37 44.26
CA TYR A 943 3.37 22.82 45.14
C TYR A 943 2.96 22.69 46.61
N GLU A 944 3.88 22.25 47.46
CA GLU A 944 3.74 22.20 48.92
C GLU A 944 5.07 22.56 49.59
N GLU A 945 5.04 23.46 50.60
CA GLU A 945 6.18 23.70 51.49
C GLU A 945 5.73 23.88 52.95
N ILE A 946 6.45 23.24 53.88
CA ILE A 946 6.30 23.42 55.33
C ILE A 946 7.42 24.35 55.83
N LEU A 947 7.08 25.60 56.12
CA LEU A 947 8.05 26.62 56.51
C LEU A 947 8.67 26.31 57.90
N PRO A 948 9.99 26.54 58.11
CA PRO A 948 10.69 26.17 59.33
C PRO A 948 10.30 27.00 60.56
N ILE A 949 10.65 26.48 61.75
CA ILE A 949 10.38 27.16 63.02
C ILE A 949 10.97 28.58 63.05
N GLY A 950 10.13 29.55 63.43
CA GLY A 950 10.52 30.95 63.48
C GLY A 950 10.35 31.69 62.16
N VAL A 951 9.69 31.08 61.17
CA VAL A 951 9.22 31.76 59.94
C VAL A 951 7.70 31.85 59.97
N LYS A 952 7.16 33.04 59.69
CA LYS A 952 5.72 33.29 59.55
C LYS A 952 5.42 33.69 58.11
N VAL A 953 4.43 33.05 57.49
CA VAL A 953 3.91 33.46 56.18
C VAL A 953 3.04 34.71 56.35
N LEU A 954 3.22 35.69 55.46
CA LEU A 954 2.45 36.94 55.42
C LEU A 954 1.50 36.97 54.21
N GLU A 955 1.96 36.52 53.05
CA GLU A 955 1.28 36.62 51.77
C GLU A 955 1.74 35.47 50.86
N VAL A 956 0.79 34.92 50.08
CA VAL A 956 1.03 33.90 49.04
C VAL A 956 0.27 34.32 47.77
N PRO A 957 0.65 33.82 46.58
CA PRO A 957 -0.10 34.03 45.34
C PRO A 957 -1.57 33.58 45.44
N GLU A 958 -2.47 34.17 44.63
CA GLU A 958 -3.92 33.91 44.70
C GLU A 958 -4.33 32.44 44.50
N TRP A 959 -3.49 31.64 43.83
CA TRP A 959 -3.70 30.21 43.59
C TRP A 959 -3.23 29.31 44.75
N MET A 960 -2.64 29.88 45.81
CA MET A 960 -2.19 29.16 47.01
C MET A 960 -3.09 29.37 48.22
N SER A 961 -2.97 28.43 49.16
CA SER A 961 -3.60 28.45 50.48
C SER A 961 -2.54 28.31 51.58
N ILE A 962 -2.87 28.82 52.77
CA ILE A 962 -2.03 28.76 53.97
C ILE A 962 -2.75 27.92 55.03
N GLU A 963 -2.06 26.93 55.59
CA GLU A 963 -2.49 26.11 56.72
C GLU A 963 -1.48 26.24 57.88
N THR A 964 -1.93 26.00 59.11
CA THR A 964 -1.05 25.89 60.29
C THR A 964 -1.03 24.45 60.81
N LEU A 965 0.16 23.88 60.94
CA LEU A 965 0.37 22.51 61.42
C LEU A 965 1.04 22.51 62.79
N GLU A 966 0.65 21.59 63.67
CA GLU A 966 1.37 21.30 64.91
C GLU A 966 2.37 20.16 64.67
N ILE A 967 3.67 20.48 64.68
CA ILE A 967 4.76 19.52 64.51
C ILE A 967 5.64 19.59 65.76
N ASP A 968 5.79 18.46 66.45
CA ASP A 968 6.49 18.34 67.75
C ASP A 968 6.03 19.34 68.84
N GLY A 969 4.75 19.74 68.78
CA GLY A 969 4.14 20.72 69.70
C GLY A 969 4.52 22.18 69.40
N ILE A 970 4.90 22.46 68.15
CA ILE A 970 5.24 23.79 67.64
C ILE A 970 4.41 24.06 66.39
N THR A 971 3.69 25.18 66.39
CA THR A 971 2.94 25.65 65.22
C THR A 971 3.90 26.08 64.09
N ARG A 972 3.85 25.39 62.95
CA ARG A 972 4.52 25.76 61.68
C ARG A 972 3.47 26.13 60.63
N TYR A 973 3.89 26.86 59.60
CA TYR A 973 3.03 27.19 58.45
C TYR A 973 3.28 26.19 57.32
N LYS A 974 2.21 25.71 56.69
CA LYS A 974 2.24 24.99 55.42
C LYS A 974 1.63 25.90 54.35
N VAL A 975 2.30 26.03 53.21
CA VAL A 975 1.74 26.64 52.00
C VAL A 975 1.54 25.55 50.97
N PHE A 976 0.46 25.63 50.21
CA PHE A 976 0.20 24.70 49.12
C PHE A 976 -0.69 25.32 48.05
N GLY A 977 -0.59 24.85 46.82
CA GLY A 977 -1.45 25.29 45.73
C GLY A 977 -1.27 24.45 44.48
N THR A 978 -2.09 24.74 43.47
CA THR A 978 -2.09 24.01 42.21
C THR A 978 -1.89 24.98 41.05
N LEU A 979 -0.94 24.67 40.18
CA LEU A 979 -0.69 25.33 38.91
C LEU A 979 -1.28 24.51 37.77
N ASP A 980 -2.01 25.21 36.89
CA ASP A 980 -2.55 24.67 35.65
C ASP A 980 -1.93 25.37 34.43
N SER A 981 -2.00 24.71 33.27
CA SER A 981 -1.57 25.23 31.97
C SER A 981 -0.07 25.57 31.88
N ILE A 982 0.81 24.77 32.51
CA ILE A 982 2.26 24.90 32.33
C ILE A 982 2.62 24.36 30.92
N PRO A 983 3.11 25.20 29.99
CA PRO A 983 3.35 24.77 28.61
C PRO A 983 4.60 23.89 28.51
N LEU A 984 4.51 22.82 27.73
CA LEU A 984 5.64 22.02 27.30
C LEU A 984 5.95 22.31 25.82
N ASN A 985 7.24 22.49 25.52
CA ASN A 985 7.74 22.59 24.16
C ASN A 985 8.48 21.29 23.81
N PHE A 986 8.04 20.62 22.74
CA PHE A 986 8.73 19.46 22.20
C PHE A 986 9.85 19.92 21.26
N ASP A 987 11.08 19.48 21.49
CA ASP A 987 12.25 19.88 20.70
C ASP A 987 12.63 18.90 19.57
N GLY A 988 11.85 17.82 19.40
CA GLY A 988 12.12 16.71 18.49
C GLY A 988 12.57 15.43 19.20
N GLU A 989 13.09 15.53 20.43
CA GLU A 989 13.57 14.38 21.23
C GLU A 989 12.93 14.29 22.62
N LYS A 990 12.48 15.41 23.21
CA LYS A 990 11.96 15.50 24.58
C LYS A 990 11.02 16.68 24.77
N TYR A 991 10.24 16.65 25.86
CA TYR A 991 9.46 17.81 26.29
C TYR A 991 10.28 18.67 27.25
N THR A 992 10.24 19.99 27.06
CA THR A 992 10.92 20.98 27.90
C THR A 992 9.88 21.94 28.47
N PHE A 993 10.00 22.37 29.73
CA PHE A 993 9.10 23.40 30.30
C PHE A 993 9.84 24.70 30.57
N SER A 994 9.13 25.80 30.33
CA SER A 994 9.63 27.16 30.50
C SER A 994 9.89 27.48 31.97
N PHE A 995 10.90 28.33 32.23
CA PHE A 995 11.16 28.85 33.57
C PHE A 995 9.94 29.60 34.11
N TYR A 996 9.41 29.13 35.25
CA TYR A 996 8.34 29.80 36.00
C TYR A 996 8.81 30.08 37.41
N SER A 997 8.35 31.19 38.00
CA SER A 997 8.72 31.61 39.35
C SER A 997 7.59 32.34 40.07
N PHE A 998 7.52 32.17 41.39
CA PHE A 998 6.58 32.85 42.27
C PHE A 998 7.22 33.15 43.63
N ASP A 999 6.68 34.15 44.34
CA ASP A 999 7.20 34.57 45.64
C ASP A 999 6.24 34.22 46.78
N ILE A 1000 6.78 33.77 47.90
CA ILE A 1000 6.10 33.64 49.20
C ILE A 1000 6.66 34.69 50.15
N LYS A 1001 5.84 35.63 50.62
CA LYS A 1001 6.31 36.67 51.56
C LYS A 1001 6.28 36.13 52.98
N VAL A 1002 7.41 36.20 53.66
CA VAL A 1002 7.59 35.72 55.03
C VAL A 1002 8.11 36.80 55.97
N GLN A 1003 8.02 36.52 57.27
CA GLN A 1003 8.61 37.30 58.36
C GLN A 1003 9.42 36.39 59.28
N PHE A 1004 10.66 36.79 59.58
CA PHE A 1004 11.55 36.04 60.47
C PHE A 1004 11.34 36.45 61.93
N LEU A 1005 11.00 35.49 62.79
CA LEU A 1005 10.60 35.68 64.19
C LEU A 1005 11.60 35.12 65.22
N LYS A 1006 12.69 34.50 64.77
CA LYS A 1006 13.73 33.91 65.64
C LYS A 1006 15.12 34.31 65.14
N PRO A 1007 16.01 34.83 66.01
CA PRO A 1007 17.40 35.11 65.63
C PRO A 1007 18.24 33.83 65.60
N GLY A 1008 19.32 33.85 64.81
CA GLY A 1008 20.20 32.71 64.56
C GLY A 1008 20.07 32.18 63.13
N GLU A 1009 20.67 31.01 62.89
CA GLU A 1009 20.56 30.32 61.60
C GLU A 1009 19.23 29.53 61.54
N ILE A 1010 18.47 29.76 60.47
CA ILE A 1010 17.23 29.03 60.17
C ILE A 1010 17.48 28.20 58.92
N LEU A 1011 17.39 26.88 59.07
CA LEU A 1011 17.49 25.92 57.97
C LEU A 1011 16.10 25.67 57.37
N PHE A 1012 16.02 25.80 56.05
CA PHE A 1012 14.93 25.32 55.21
C PHE A 1012 15.40 23.98 54.61
N ASP A 1013 14.87 22.85 55.10
CA ASP A 1013 15.17 21.53 54.54
C ASP A 1013 14.58 21.45 53.12
N GLY A 1014 15.30 20.83 52.19
CA GLY A 1014 14.84 20.55 50.84
C GLY A 1014 13.63 19.61 50.82
N LYS A 1015 13.54 18.68 51.77
CA LYS A 1015 12.46 17.68 51.85
C LYS A 1015 11.14 18.25 52.38
N ASP A 1016 11.20 19.37 53.10
CA ASP A 1016 10.01 20.08 53.58
C ASP A 1016 9.29 20.85 52.45
N ALA A 1017 9.89 20.93 51.25
CA ALA A 1017 9.31 21.54 50.05
C ALA A 1017 9.28 20.54 48.88
N LYS A 1018 8.20 20.52 48.10
CA LYS A 1018 8.15 19.75 46.85
C LYS A 1018 7.19 20.30 45.81
N MET A 1019 7.46 19.95 44.55
CA MET A 1019 6.58 20.17 43.43
C MET A 1019 6.28 18.83 42.74
N ILE A 1020 5.00 18.52 42.54
CA ILE A 1020 4.52 17.24 42.00
C ILE A 1020 3.92 17.49 40.62
N PHE A 1021 4.51 16.89 39.60
CA PHE A 1021 4.06 16.96 38.22
C PHE A 1021 3.35 15.65 37.87
N LYS A 1022 2.03 15.72 37.64
CA LYS A 1022 1.25 14.57 37.16
C LYS A 1022 1.29 14.53 35.64
N VAL A 1023 1.86 13.46 35.09
CA VAL A 1023 2.02 13.24 33.64
C VAL A 1023 1.09 12.11 33.21
N ASP A 1024 0.06 12.46 32.44
CA ASP A 1024 -0.84 11.49 31.80
C ASP A 1024 -0.37 11.26 30.35
N TYR A 1025 -0.08 10.02 29.97
CA TYR A 1025 0.58 9.70 28.70
C TYR A 1025 0.06 8.42 28.03
N ILE A 1026 0.34 8.29 26.74
CA ILE A 1026 0.21 7.07 25.95
C ILE A 1026 1.62 6.49 25.82
N ASN A 1027 1.84 5.26 26.29
CA ASN A 1027 3.14 4.60 26.22
C ASN A 1027 3.37 3.90 24.86
N HIS A 1028 4.54 3.28 24.65
CA HIS A 1028 4.88 2.56 23.41
C HIS A 1028 3.99 1.34 23.08
N ASP A 1029 3.16 0.88 24.03
CA ASP A 1029 2.13 -0.16 23.85
C ASP A 1029 0.74 0.45 23.51
N ASP A 1030 0.67 1.76 23.25
CA ASP A 1030 -0.55 2.56 23.10
C ASP A 1030 -1.49 2.55 24.32
N LYS A 1031 -0.96 2.24 25.50
CA LYS A 1031 -1.71 2.22 26.76
C LYS A 1031 -1.61 3.54 27.49
N ILE A 1032 -2.71 3.89 28.15
CA ILE A 1032 -2.84 5.16 28.84
C ILE A 1032 -2.36 4.99 30.29
N SER A 1033 -1.22 5.60 30.59
CA SER A 1033 -0.52 5.57 31.87
C SER A 1033 -0.54 6.94 32.54
N SER A 1034 -0.17 6.98 33.83
CA SER A 1034 -0.18 8.19 34.65
C SER A 1034 0.90 8.08 35.73
N ASP A 1035 1.88 8.98 35.70
CA ASP A 1035 2.99 9.02 36.67
C ASP A 1035 3.07 10.36 37.39
N ASN A 1036 3.60 10.32 38.63
CA ASN A 1036 3.91 11.50 39.41
C ASN A 1036 5.42 11.67 39.50
N VAL A 1037 5.94 12.77 38.95
CA VAL A 1037 7.33 13.19 39.14
C VAL A 1037 7.37 14.18 40.30
N GLU A 1038 8.17 13.90 41.33
CA GLU A 1038 8.41 14.84 42.44
C GLU A 1038 9.78 15.53 42.28
N ALA A 1039 9.81 16.86 42.46
CA ALA A 1039 11.02 17.66 42.49
C ALA A 1039 11.15 18.38 43.85
N HIS A 1040 12.38 18.51 44.34
CA HIS A 1040 12.71 19.13 45.62
C HIS A 1040 13.80 20.20 45.42
N PRO A 1041 13.75 21.34 46.14
CA PRO A 1041 14.87 22.27 46.17
C PRO A 1041 15.98 21.77 47.09
N GLU A 1042 17.19 22.31 46.92
CA GLU A 1042 18.29 22.11 47.85
C GLU A 1042 18.02 22.74 49.24
N ASP A 1043 18.76 22.27 50.24
CA ASP A 1043 18.79 22.86 51.59
C ASP A 1043 19.26 24.33 51.52
N MET A 1044 18.58 25.22 52.26
CA MET A 1044 18.89 26.66 52.29
C MET A 1044 18.95 27.17 53.73
N ALA A 1045 20.02 27.90 54.08
CA ALA A 1045 20.17 28.50 55.41
C ALA A 1045 20.05 30.04 55.34
N VAL A 1046 19.21 30.61 56.19
CA VAL A 1046 19.06 32.07 56.35
C VAL A 1046 19.57 32.48 57.72
N LYS A 1047 20.51 33.43 57.76
CA LYS A 1047 21.05 33.97 59.00
C LYS A 1047 20.23 35.17 59.48
N VAL A 1048 19.43 35.00 60.53
CA VAL A 1048 18.62 36.07 61.11
C VAL A 1048 19.41 36.79 62.20
N THR A 1049 19.77 38.04 61.94
CA THR A 1049 20.45 38.92 62.89
C THR A 1049 19.48 39.75 63.70
N MET A 1050 19.87 40.13 64.92
CA MET A 1050 19.13 41.07 65.75
C MET A 1050 20.06 42.24 66.08
N LYS A 1051 19.75 43.44 65.57
CA LYS A 1051 20.43 44.66 66.00
C LYS A 1051 19.77 45.15 67.27
N ILE A 1052 20.56 45.31 68.32
CA ILE A 1052 20.13 45.95 69.56
C ILE A 1052 20.76 47.33 69.55
N ASP A 1053 19.94 48.36 69.33
CA ASP A 1053 20.36 49.75 69.53
C ASP A 1053 20.46 50.00 71.04
N ILE A 1054 21.64 50.37 71.51
CA ILE A 1054 21.94 50.65 72.92
C ILE A 1054 22.17 52.16 73.07
N THR A 1055 21.10 52.93 72.83
CA THR A 1055 21.06 54.40 72.94
C THR A 1055 20.17 54.89 74.07
#